data_AF-A0AAW8LST9-F1
#
_entry.id   AF-A0AAW8LST9-F1
#
_cell.length_a   1.000
_cell.length_b   1.000
_cell.length_c   1.000
_cell.angle_alpha   90.00
_cell.angle_beta   90.00
_cell.angle_gamma   90.00
#
_symmetry.space_group_name_H-M   'P 1'
#
loop_
_entity.id
_entity.type
_entity.pdbx_description
1 polymer ?
#
loop_
_entity_poly.entity_id
_entity_poly.type
_entity_poly.pdbx_seq_one_letter_code
_entity_poly.pdbx_strand_id
1 'polypeptide(L)'
;MVLHYAALAARAGGVDAFLIGSELRGLTALRDENDAFPFVEELVRLAGDVRAVMGPAVKLTYAADWSEYFGHQPADGSGDVFFHLDPLWASPDIDAVGIDSYMPLSDWRDEDAANGSPDGMTGPDDAAAFRYAITAGEGFDWYYFSDADRAARRRTPITDGLKGKPWVFRHKDIRNWWGNLHHDRVRGVEKSTPTAWVPGSKPIWFTELGCPAVDKSATRPNVFPDPKSAENAFPYFSRRSRADSQQRRFLEAHLDHWREAAAMVDADRVYLWTWDARPFPAFPQNGAAWSDGANWRTGHWLNGRLGTATLADTIAAILTDHGFSAFDVSAVSGDLTGYVQGDVTSARNLLEPLMAAFQVDVAEDGGTLRFRSRNTAVLPVRDIAVLADLEDEPLWSESRGHDSDFAAEAVLTSFNPALDYEQGSARSRRIDNAGSRVMRLDLNAALPAETAEAAVEALLRDNRQARRSLRFALPPSEITLEPGDCIRLPEDAFPQAPSGRFLVSRIEDGAVRQVEARAFSAAFSVFAGGAEERRSNGASGAEGFAPEVLFLDLPCHDGTAPEDSARIAALAKPWRPIIISASPGTEGYRQRVLLDRPAMIGALAMPLISGPPGRFDRKNTILADLPFGEMSSAAELSVLNGENRLAIKAANGVWEIVAFAKAEEIAPSRWRLSSLLRGLAGTEDALAAGAPKGAPVVVLDQAVQPLGLAASERGRRLSWIAEAAGMAGAMSGPFAFEGGLRALTPLAPVHLFAERRGDGVLFRWKRRGRVEADGWDASEIPLDEPFELYRVEVLDGETVRRVAEVSEPVWFYPAADELTDFPALRDHISVRVRQLGRAVPSGVAAKAVLPI
;
A
#
# COMPACT_ATOMS: atom_id res chain seq x y z
N MET A 1 -16.52 19.33 -4.35
CA MET A 1 -15.85 18.04 -4.07
C MET A 1 -16.86 16.91 -3.90
N VAL A 2 -17.78 16.95 -2.92
CA VAL A 2 -18.75 15.85 -2.67
C VAL A 2 -19.61 15.50 -3.89
N LEU A 3 -20.22 16.49 -4.56
CA LEU A 3 -21.03 16.26 -5.76
C LEU A 3 -20.24 15.65 -6.94
N HIS A 4 -18.93 15.89 -7.00
CA HIS A 4 -18.08 15.24 -8.00
C HIS A 4 -17.96 13.75 -7.72
N TYR A 5 -17.74 13.35 -6.46
CA TYR A 5 -17.70 11.94 -6.07
C TYR A 5 -19.07 11.26 -6.19
N ALA A 6 -20.16 11.95 -5.89
CA ALA A 6 -21.51 11.45 -6.17
C ALA A 6 -21.69 11.18 -7.68
N ALA A 7 -21.30 12.11 -8.55
CA ALA A 7 -21.38 11.90 -10.00
C ALA A 7 -20.49 10.73 -10.47
N LEU A 8 -19.30 10.53 -9.88
CA LEU A 8 -18.45 9.38 -10.17
C LEU A 8 -19.09 8.06 -9.72
N ALA A 9 -19.62 8.00 -8.50
CA ALA A 9 -20.29 6.83 -7.95
C ALA A 9 -21.53 6.45 -8.77
N ALA A 10 -22.36 7.44 -9.15
CA ALA A 10 -23.52 7.24 -10.02
C ALA A 10 -23.12 6.70 -11.41
N ARG A 11 -22.01 7.17 -11.98
CA ARG A 11 -21.51 6.71 -13.29
C ARG A 11 -20.86 5.32 -13.23
N ALA A 12 -20.17 5.00 -12.14
CA ALA A 12 -19.56 3.69 -11.93
C ALA A 12 -20.63 2.61 -11.74
N GLY A 13 -21.72 2.94 -11.03
CA GLY A 13 -22.76 1.99 -10.65
C GLY A 13 -22.30 1.03 -9.54
N GLY A 14 -23.24 0.29 -8.96
CA GLY A 14 -22.95 -0.72 -7.93
C GLY A 14 -22.62 -0.17 -6.53
N VAL A 15 -22.87 1.11 -6.26
CA VAL A 15 -22.71 1.72 -4.94
C VAL A 15 -24.01 1.62 -4.16
N ASP A 16 -24.02 0.89 -3.05
CA ASP A 16 -25.21 0.70 -2.21
C ASP A 16 -25.44 1.83 -1.19
N ALA A 17 -24.36 2.51 -0.78
CA ALA A 17 -24.42 3.61 0.18
C ALA A 17 -23.33 4.68 -0.09
N PHE A 18 -23.60 5.92 0.32
CA PHE A 18 -22.69 7.06 0.15
C PHE A 18 -22.71 7.98 1.38
N LEU A 19 -21.53 8.35 1.87
CA LEU A 19 -21.35 9.30 2.97
C LEU A 19 -21.20 10.72 2.43
N ILE A 20 -22.03 11.66 2.88
CA ILE A 20 -21.97 13.07 2.43
C ILE A 20 -20.88 13.89 3.15
N GLY A 21 -20.32 13.35 4.25
CA GLY A 21 -19.25 13.92 5.06
C GLY A 21 -18.94 13.02 6.27
N SER A 22 -17.81 13.29 6.95
CA SER A 22 -17.37 12.61 8.18
C SER A 22 -16.76 13.61 9.16
N GLU A 23 -17.08 13.49 10.45
CA GLU A 23 -16.41 14.14 11.60
C GLU A 23 -16.17 15.66 11.47
N LEU A 24 -17.11 16.40 10.87
CA LEU A 24 -17.01 17.85 10.64
C LEU A 24 -17.39 18.67 11.89
N ARG A 25 -17.03 18.18 13.08
CA ARG A 25 -17.39 18.73 14.41
C ARG A 25 -17.18 20.22 14.55
N GLY A 26 -16.05 20.70 14.05
CA GLY A 26 -15.68 22.11 14.09
C GLY A 26 -16.56 23.02 13.24
N LEU A 27 -17.29 22.45 12.27
CA LEU A 27 -18.21 23.15 11.38
C LEU A 27 -19.67 22.94 11.79
N THR A 28 -20.04 21.71 12.15
CA THR A 28 -21.40 21.33 12.57
C THR A 28 -21.82 22.06 13.85
N ALA A 29 -20.87 22.35 14.76
CA ALA A 29 -21.11 23.10 15.99
C ALA A 29 -21.14 24.63 15.81
N LEU A 30 -20.87 25.17 14.61
CA LEU A 30 -20.90 26.62 14.40
C LEU A 30 -22.33 27.15 14.50
N ARG A 31 -22.53 28.07 15.44
CA ARG A 31 -23.84 28.64 15.80
C ARG A 31 -23.89 30.13 15.45
N ASP A 32 -24.99 30.56 14.85
CA ASP A 32 -25.25 31.98 14.56
C ASP A 32 -25.89 32.71 15.76
N GLU A 33 -26.20 34.00 15.60
CA GLU A 33 -26.82 34.80 16.66
C GLU A 33 -28.25 34.40 17.04
N ASN A 34 -28.89 33.51 16.27
CA ASN A 34 -30.27 33.05 16.46
C ASN A 34 -30.35 31.62 17.00
N ASP A 35 -29.22 31.07 17.46
CA ASP A 35 -29.07 29.66 17.85
C ASP A 35 -29.34 28.67 16.70
N ALA A 36 -29.17 29.09 15.45
CA ALA A 36 -29.20 28.22 14.27
C ALA A 36 -27.79 27.67 13.95
N PHE A 37 -27.75 26.59 13.14
CA PHE A 37 -26.52 25.90 12.76
C PHE A 37 -26.36 25.91 11.23
N PRO A 38 -25.85 27.00 10.64
CA PRO A 38 -25.88 27.21 9.18
C PRO A 38 -25.16 26.11 8.39
N PHE A 39 -24.11 25.51 8.95
CA PHE A 39 -23.42 24.41 8.27
C PHE A 39 -24.30 23.15 8.19
N VAL A 40 -25.11 22.87 9.21
CA VAL A 40 -26.05 21.73 9.18
C VAL A 40 -27.15 21.98 8.15
N GLU A 41 -27.63 23.22 8.01
CA GLU A 41 -28.58 23.59 6.96
C GLU A 41 -28.01 23.34 5.57
N GLU A 42 -26.74 23.70 5.34
CA GLU A 42 -26.05 23.40 4.09
C GLU A 42 -25.76 21.90 3.90
N LEU A 43 -25.54 21.13 4.96
CA LEU A 43 -25.46 19.67 4.88
C LEU A 43 -26.80 19.04 4.47
N VAL A 44 -27.93 19.56 4.97
CA VAL A 44 -29.28 19.14 4.53
C VAL A 44 -29.46 19.43 3.05
N ARG A 45 -29.08 20.63 2.59
CA ARG A 45 -29.13 21.00 1.17
C ARG A 45 -28.24 20.08 0.32
N LEU A 46 -27.02 19.80 0.79
CA LEU A 46 -26.09 18.89 0.13
C LEU A 46 -26.64 17.46 0.04
N ALA A 47 -27.34 16.97 1.07
CA ALA A 47 -27.99 15.66 1.03
C ALA A 47 -29.01 15.58 -0.12
N GLY A 48 -29.83 16.64 -0.30
CA GLY A 48 -30.76 16.75 -1.43
C GLY A 48 -30.06 16.83 -2.79
N ASP A 49 -28.99 17.61 -2.89
CA ASP A 49 -28.19 17.69 -4.13
C ASP A 49 -27.56 16.33 -4.49
N VAL A 50 -27.03 15.60 -3.50
CA VAL A 50 -26.47 14.24 -3.69
C VAL A 50 -27.57 13.25 -4.06
N ARG A 51 -28.74 13.31 -3.41
CA ARG A 51 -29.92 12.49 -3.75
C ARG A 51 -30.34 12.67 -5.19
N ALA A 52 -30.36 13.90 -5.69
CA ALA A 52 -30.72 14.21 -7.07
C ALA A 52 -29.75 13.57 -8.08
N VAL A 53 -28.47 13.42 -7.72
CA VAL A 53 -27.44 12.77 -8.56
C VAL A 53 -27.49 11.24 -8.47
N MET A 54 -27.58 10.70 -7.26
CA MET A 54 -27.45 9.26 -6.98
C MET A 54 -28.78 8.50 -7.18
N GLY A 55 -29.91 9.20 -7.14
CA GLY A 55 -31.24 8.61 -7.16
C GLY A 55 -31.68 7.99 -5.84
N PRO A 56 -32.88 7.41 -5.78
CA PRO A 56 -33.49 6.92 -4.53
C PRO A 56 -32.97 5.56 -4.07
N ALA A 57 -32.24 4.82 -4.92
CA ALA A 57 -31.78 3.47 -4.62
C ALA A 57 -30.56 3.46 -3.68
N VAL A 58 -29.63 4.41 -3.87
CA VAL A 58 -28.40 4.49 -3.08
C VAL A 58 -28.70 5.10 -1.72
N LYS A 59 -28.25 4.47 -0.64
CA LYS A 59 -28.50 4.97 0.71
C LYS A 59 -27.54 6.10 1.07
N LEU A 60 -28.04 7.17 1.69
CA LEU A 60 -27.23 8.34 2.06
C LEU A 60 -27.17 8.49 3.58
N THR A 61 -25.99 8.82 4.10
CA THR A 61 -25.85 9.23 5.50
C THR A 61 -24.67 10.21 5.68
N TYR A 62 -24.55 10.77 6.87
CA TYR A 62 -23.40 11.53 7.36
C TYR A 62 -22.75 10.73 8.48
N ALA A 63 -21.43 10.62 8.49
CA ALA A 63 -20.67 9.90 9.51
C ALA A 63 -20.32 10.88 10.64
N ALA A 64 -21.14 10.90 11.67
CA ALA A 64 -20.94 11.79 12.80
C ALA A 64 -19.93 11.20 13.79
N ASP A 65 -18.99 12.00 14.27
CA ASP A 65 -18.14 11.59 15.39
C ASP A 65 -18.97 11.16 16.62
N TRP A 66 -18.51 10.14 17.35
CA TRP A 66 -19.19 9.62 18.55
C TRP A 66 -19.49 10.69 19.61
N SER A 67 -18.75 11.81 19.62
CA SER A 67 -18.95 12.93 20.53
C SER A 67 -19.73 14.11 19.92
N GLU A 68 -20.25 14.01 18.69
CA GLU A 68 -21.12 15.03 18.08
C GLU A 68 -22.55 14.54 17.79
N TYR A 69 -22.74 13.26 17.44
CA TYR A 69 -24.03 12.76 16.92
C TYR A 69 -25.22 13.05 17.84
N PHE A 70 -24.99 13.00 19.16
CA PHE A 70 -26.03 13.04 20.19
C PHE A 70 -26.48 14.46 20.55
N GLY A 71 -25.77 15.48 20.07
CA GLY A 71 -26.06 16.89 20.35
C GLY A 71 -24.82 17.72 20.70
N HIS A 72 -24.98 19.03 20.70
CA HIS A 72 -23.96 20.01 21.05
C HIS A 72 -24.26 20.61 22.41
N GLN A 73 -23.32 20.49 23.36
CA GLN A 73 -23.38 21.12 24.68
C GLN A 73 -22.14 22.00 24.89
N PRO A 74 -22.22 23.32 24.67
CA PRO A 74 -21.06 24.19 24.78
C PRO A 74 -20.55 24.28 26.22
N ALA A 75 -19.23 24.20 26.39
CA ALA A 75 -18.56 24.32 27.69
C ALA A 75 -18.41 25.79 28.16
N ASP A 76 -19.31 26.68 27.76
CA ASP A 76 -19.30 28.12 28.05
C ASP A 76 -20.11 28.49 29.31
N GLY A 77 -20.71 27.50 29.98
CA GLY A 77 -21.53 27.67 31.17
C GLY A 77 -22.97 28.12 30.88
N SER A 78 -23.39 28.23 29.62
CA SER A 78 -24.78 28.51 29.24
C SER A 78 -25.75 27.46 29.77
N GLY A 79 -25.32 26.20 29.85
CA GLY A 79 -26.21 25.07 30.08
C GLY A 79 -27.07 24.71 28.87
N ASP A 80 -26.65 25.17 27.68
CA ASP A 80 -27.31 24.85 26.43
C ASP A 80 -27.16 23.36 26.07
N VAL A 81 -28.20 22.78 25.48
CA VAL A 81 -28.20 21.44 24.88
C VAL A 81 -28.94 21.54 23.55
N PHE A 82 -28.24 21.41 22.44
CA PHE A 82 -28.85 21.48 21.11
C PHE A 82 -28.71 20.15 20.39
N PHE A 83 -29.82 19.60 19.92
CA PHE A 83 -29.78 18.47 19.00
C PHE A 83 -29.56 18.98 17.56
N HIS A 84 -28.43 19.66 17.38
CA HIS A 84 -28.10 20.46 16.20
C HIS A 84 -28.10 19.68 14.88
N LEU A 85 -27.88 18.35 14.91
CA LEU A 85 -27.92 17.49 13.72
C LEU A 85 -29.31 16.91 13.43
N ASP A 86 -30.31 17.09 14.29
CA ASP A 86 -31.67 16.58 14.07
C ASP A 86 -32.31 17.05 12.76
N PRO A 87 -32.10 18.28 12.24
CA PRO A 87 -32.57 18.65 10.91
C PRO A 87 -32.01 17.74 9.81
N LEU A 88 -30.74 17.35 9.91
CA LEU A 88 -30.11 16.40 8.98
C LEU A 88 -30.66 14.99 9.17
N TRP A 89 -30.74 14.53 10.43
CA TRP A 89 -31.29 13.22 10.76
C TRP A 89 -32.77 13.09 10.43
N ALA A 90 -33.54 14.17 10.40
CA ALA A 90 -34.93 14.17 10.00
C ALA A 90 -35.13 14.33 8.48
N SER A 91 -34.10 14.78 7.74
CA SER A 91 -34.20 15.00 6.29
C SER A 91 -34.64 13.74 5.56
N PRO A 92 -35.61 13.80 4.61
CA PRO A 92 -36.01 12.63 3.82
C PRO A 92 -34.89 12.11 2.92
N ASP A 93 -33.83 12.90 2.69
CA ASP A 93 -32.71 12.52 1.84
C ASP A 93 -31.67 11.66 2.57
N ILE A 94 -31.70 11.61 3.91
CA ILE A 94 -30.81 10.78 4.73
C ILE A 94 -31.53 9.48 5.11
N ASP A 95 -30.89 8.32 4.95
CA ASP A 95 -31.50 7.02 5.21
C ASP A 95 -31.18 6.45 6.60
N ALA A 96 -30.09 6.87 7.23
CA ALA A 96 -29.62 6.35 8.52
C ALA A 96 -28.89 7.43 9.33
N VAL A 97 -28.74 7.22 10.64
CA VAL A 97 -27.84 8.01 11.49
C VAL A 97 -26.47 7.32 11.48
N GLY A 98 -25.46 7.95 10.88
CA GLY A 98 -24.09 7.42 10.85
C GLY A 98 -23.30 7.88 12.06
N ILE A 99 -22.60 6.96 12.72
CA ILE A 99 -21.77 7.24 13.91
C ILE A 99 -20.39 6.59 13.75
N ASP A 100 -19.32 7.36 13.91
CA ASP A 100 -17.95 6.88 14.04
C ASP A 100 -17.72 6.51 15.51
N SER A 101 -18.03 5.25 15.86
CA SER A 101 -18.25 4.77 17.22
C SER A 101 -16.95 4.36 17.93
N TYR A 102 -16.18 5.36 18.38
CA TYR A 102 -14.96 5.17 19.17
C TYR A 102 -15.15 5.44 20.66
N MET A 103 -16.21 4.87 21.25
CA MET A 103 -16.55 5.07 22.67
C MET A 103 -15.73 4.14 23.59
N PRO A 104 -15.18 4.62 24.73
CA PRO A 104 -14.38 3.78 25.64
C PRO A 104 -15.18 2.63 26.26
N LEU A 105 -14.55 1.45 26.39
CA LEU A 105 -15.13 0.26 27.04
C LEU A 105 -14.37 -0.17 28.31
N SER A 106 -13.35 0.58 28.73
CA SER A 106 -12.50 0.22 29.87
C SER A 106 -11.90 1.43 30.59
N ASP A 107 -11.66 1.29 31.90
CA ASP A 107 -10.80 2.17 32.71
C ASP A 107 -9.73 1.36 33.46
N TRP A 108 -9.31 0.24 32.86
CA TRP A 108 -8.34 -0.70 33.43
C TRP A 108 -6.97 -0.06 33.63
N ARG A 109 -6.35 -0.32 34.79
CA ARG A 109 -5.02 0.13 35.18
C ARG A 109 -4.15 -1.03 35.67
N ASP A 110 -2.85 -0.82 35.68
CA ASP A 110 -1.90 -1.85 36.13
C ASP A 110 -2.08 -2.21 37.60
N GLU A 111 -2.50 -1.24 38.43
CA GLU A 111 -2.84 -1.45 39.84
C GLU A 111 -4.08 -2.32 40.05
N ASP A 112 -4.98 -2.42 39.07
CA ASP A 112 -6.18 -3.28 39.15
C ASP A 112 -5.78 -4.76 39.12
N ALA A 113 -4.66 -5.09 38.46
CA ALA A 113 -4.05 -6.41 38.50
C ALA A 113 -3.41 -6.74 39.87
N ALA A 114 -3.43 -5.83 40.85
CA ALA A 114 -3.10 -6.09 42.24
C ALA A 114 -4.30 -5.97 43.20
N ASN A 115 -5.22 -5.03 42.93
CA ASN A 115 -6.24 -4.61 43.89
C ASN A 115 -7.68 -4.96 43.47
N GLY A 116 -7.85 -5.54 42.28
CA GLY A 116 -9.15 -5.73 41.63
C GLY A 116 -9.63 -4.48 40.91
N SER A 117 -10.42 -4.67 39.86
CA SER A 117 -11.05 -3.56 39.14
C SER A 117 -12.26 -3.03 39.90
N PRO A 118 -12.44 -1.70 40.01
CA PRO A 118 -13.65 -1.11 40.59
C PRO A 118 -14.91 -1.43 39.78
N ASP A 119 -14.76 -1.79 38.51
CA ASP A 119 -15.86 -2.12 37.59
C ASP A 119 -16.09 -3.64 37.46
N GLY A 120 -15.41 -4.45 38.29
CA GLY A 120 -15.55 -5.91 38.29
C GLY A 120 -14.88 -6.62 37.11
N MET A 121 -14.10 -5.90 36.28
CA MET A 121 -13.30 -6.49 35.22
C MET A 121 -12.28 -7.48 35.80
N THR A 122 -12.09 -8.64 35.17
CA THR A 122 -11.09 -9.62 35.59
C THR A 122 -9.75 -9.42 34.87
N GLY A 123 -9.74 -8.64 33.79
CA GLY A 123 -8.53 -8.41 33.00
C GLY A 123 -8.67 -7.20 32.07
N PRO A 124 -7.56 -6.79 31.44
CA PRO A 124 -7.57 -5.66 30.53
C PRO A 124 -8.33 -5.95 29.23
N ASP A 125 -8.57 -7.21 28.86
CA ASP A 125 -9.27 -7.68 27.65
C ASP A 125 -10.53 -8.52 27.97
N ASP A 126 -11.13 -8.29 29.14
CA ASP A 126 -12.35 -8.98 29.58
C ASP A 126 -13.53 -8.68 28.65
N ALA A 127 -13.93 -9.69 27.87
CA ALA A 127 -15.00 -9.59 26.88
C ALA A 127 -16.37 -9.30 27.49
N ALA A 128 -16.68 -9.88 28.65
CA ALA A 128 -17.96 -9.67 29.32
C ALA A 128 -18.04 -8.23 29.85
N ALA A 129 -16.95 -7.73 30.42
CA ALA A 129 -16.86 -6.35 30.85
C ALA A 129 -16.96 -5.36 29.68
N PHE A 130 -16.28 -5.61 28.56
CA PHE A 130 -16.41 -4.77 27.36
C PHE A 130 -17.84 -4.73 26.86
N ARG A 131 -18.51 -5.88 26.77
CA ARG A 131 -19.91 -5.97 26.33
C ARG A 131 -20.86 -5.21 27.26
N TYR A 132 -20.65 -5.31 28.58
CA TYR A 132 -21.40 -4.52 29.56
C TYR A 132 -21.13 -3.02 29.40
N ALA A 133 -19.87 -2.65 29.22
CA ALA A 133 -19.44 -1.28 29.08
C ALA A 133 -20.02 -0.60 27.83
N ILE A 134 -20.47 -1.30 26.79
CA ILE A 134 -21.11 -0.65 25.61
C ILE A 134 -22.24 0.30 26.03
N THR A 135 -23.01 -0.05 27.06
CA THR A 135 -24.11 0.75 27.61
C THR A 135 -23.88 1.15 29.07
N ALA A 136 -22.63 1.28 29.51
CA ALA A 136 -22.25 1.61 30.89
C ALA A 136 -20.88 2.32 30.96
N GLY A 137 -20.44 2.71 32.15
CA GLY A 137 -19.09 3.23 32.40
C GLY A 137 -18.84 4.65 31.89
N GLU A 138 -17.62 4.94 31.44
CA GLU A 138 -17.23 6.26 30.93
C GLU A 138 -18.13 6.66 29.75
N GLY A 139 -18.77 7.84 29.83
CA GLY A 139 -19.69 8.33 28.79
C GLY A 139 -21.14 7.89 28.93
N PHE A 140 -21.44 7.05 29.93
CA PHE A 140 -22.80 6.65 30.29
C PHE A 140 -23.08 6.93 31.78
N ASP A 141 -22.35 6.28 32.68
CA ASP A 141 -22.54 6.44 34.12
C ASP A 141 -21.76 7.65 34.67
N TRP A 142 -20.56 7.86 34.14
CA TRP A 142 -19.62 8.86 34.65
C TRP A 142 -18.68 9.40 33.55
N TYR A 143 -17.96 10.48 33.85
CA TYR A 143 -16.89 11.04 33.04
C TYR A 143 -15.74 11.57 33.91
N TYR A 144 -14.61 11.87 33.30
CA TYR A 144 -13.52 12.60 33.96
C TYR A 144 -13.56 14.08 33.59
N PHE A 145 -13.65 14.95 34.59
CA PHE A 145 -13.69 16.40 34.38
C PHE A 145 -12.35 16.97 33.91
N SER A 146 -11.24 16.34 34.32
CA SER A 146 -9.89 16.77 33.97
C SER A 146 -8.93 15.58 33.87
N ASP A 147 -7.76 15.79 33.25
CA ASP A 147 -6.69 14.79 33.21
C ASP A 147 -6.17 14.45 34.62
N ALA A 148 -6.19 15.41 35.54
CA ALA A 148 -5.83 15.17 36.95
C ALA A 148 -6.82 14.22 37.64
N ASP A 149 -8.12 14.38 37.34
CA ASP A 149 -9.16 13.47 37.82
C ASP A 149 -9.02 12.08 37.20
N ARG A 150 -8.70 12.01 35.89
CA ARG A 150 -8.39 10.74 35.23
C ARG A 150 -7.21 10.06 35.91
N ALA A 151 -6.08 10.75 36.10
CA ALA A 151 -4.92 10.19 36.78
C ALA A 151 -5.25 9.68 38.19
N ALA A 152 -6.06 10.42 38.96
CA ALA A 152 -6.46 10.04 40.32
C ALA A 152 -7.70 9.11 40.40
N ARG A 153 -8.26 8.68 39.27
CA ARG A 153 -9.53 7.91 39.19
C ARG A 153 -10.71 8.59 39.89
N ARG A 154 -10.81 9.92 39.82
CA ARG A 154 -11.94 10.70 40.35
C ARG A 154 -13.05 10.84 39.31
N ARG A 155 -13.97 9.87 39.31
CA ARG A 155 -15.09 9.81 38.36
C ARG A 155 -16.22 10.75 38.78
N THR A 156 -16.76 11.52 37.84
CA THR A 156 -17.92 12.41 38.06
C THR A 156 -19.17 11.77 37.45
N PRO A 157 -20.26 11.56 38.21
CA PRO A 157 -21.49 10.98 37.66
C PRO A 157 -22.12 11.85 36.56
N ILE A 158 -22.63 11.23 35.50
CA ILE A 158 -23.44 11.91 34.48
C ILE A 158 -24.90 11.91 34.95
N THR A 159 -25.39 13.10 35.32
CA THR A 159 -26.74 13.31 35.84
C THR A 159 -27.39 14.56 35.23
N ASP A 160 -28.72 14.55 35.16
CA ASP A 160 -29.54 15.72 34.81
C ASP A 160 -30.25 16.32 36.04
N GLY A 161 -29.80 15.95 37.23
CA GLY A 161 -30.41 16.35 38.49
C GLY A 161 -31.90 16.01 38.55
N LEU A 162 -32.72 16.98 38.95
CA LEU A 162 -34.18 16.80 39.11
C LEU A 162 -34.95 16.69 37.78
N LYS A 163 -34.33 17.01 36.64
CA LYS A 163 -34.98 16.94 35.33
C LYS A 163 -35.07 15.52 34.79
N GLY A 164 -34.24 14.61 35.30
CA GLY A 164 -34.39 13.16 35.09
C GLY A 164 -34.12 12.65 33.66
N LYS A 165 -33.45 13.43 32.80
CA LYS A 165 -33.07 13.01 31.45
C LYS A 165 -31.54 12.97 31.28
N PRO A 166 -30.79 12.16 32.05
CA PRO A 166 -29.33 12.12 31.97
C PRO A 166 -28.83 11.68 30.59
N TRP A 167 -29.64 10.94 29.83
CA TRP A 167 -29.31 10.48 28.48
C TRP A 167 -28.95 11.61 27.49
N VAL A 168 -29.42 12.85 27.70
CA VAL A 168 -29.05 13.98 26.82
C VAL A 168 -27.57 14.37 26.93
N PHE A 169 -26.87 13.89 27.97
CA PHE A 169 -25.44 14.12 28.22
C PHE A 169 -24.60 12.83 28.06
N ARG A 170 -25.23 11.70 27.73
CA ARG A 170 -24.58 10.39 27.63
C ARG A 170 -24.38 10.04 26.16
N HIS A 171 -23.19 10.30 25.63
CA HIS A 171 -22.87 9.94 24.25
C HIS A 171 -22.91 8.42 23.99
N LYS A 172 -22.89 7.57 25.02
CA LYS A 172 -23.09 6.12 24.88
C LYS A 172 -24.54 5.66 24.98
N ASP A 173 -25.46 6.54 25.39
CA ASP A 173 -26.87 6.19 25.59
C ASP A 173 -27.65 6.26 24.27
N ILE A 174 -27.14 5.52 23.28
CA ILE A 174 -27.68 5.43 21.92
C ILE A 174 -29.16 5.02 21.95
N ARG A 175 -29.53 4.11 22.87
CA ARG A 175 -30.91 3.63 23.02
C ARG A 175 -31.87 4.73 23.43
N ASN A 176 -31.55 5.51 24.46
CA ASN A 176 -32.44 6.58 24.88
C ASN A 176 -32.41 7.76 23.91
N TRP A 177 -31.27 8.07 23.29
CA TRP A 177 -31.22 9.06 22.21
C TRP A 177 -32.15 8.65 21.05
N TRP A 178 -31.99 7.44 20.53
CA TRP A 178 -32.79 6.94 19.41
C TRP A 178 -34.29 6.82 19.71
N GLY A 179 -34.64 6.44 20.94
CA GLY A 179 -36.00 6.10 21.35
C GLY A 179 -36.83 7.24 21.94
N ASN A 180 -36.29 8.44 22.14
CA ASN A 180 -37.01 9.55 22.78
C ASN A 180 -37.17 10.77 21.88
N LEU A 181 -38.16 11.61 22.22
CA LEU A 181 -38.30 12.95 21.62
C LEU A 181 -37.15 13.84 22.09
N HIS A 182 -36.58 14.58 21.15
CA HIS A 182 -35.50 15.52 21.40
C HIS A 182 -36.06 16.90 21.66
N HIS A 183 -35.56 17.57 22.70
CA HIS A 183 -35.95 18.91 23.08
C HIS A 183 -34.71 19.73 23.40
N ASP A 184 -34.44 20.77 22.61
CA ASP A 184 -33.34 21.68 22.92
C ASP A 184 -33.52 22.32 24.30
N ARG A 185 -32.39 22.64 24.92
CA ARG A 185 -32.33 23.47 26.13
C ARG A 185 -31.58 24.74 25.81
N VAL A 186 -32.24 25.87 26.02
CA VAL A 186 -31.63 27.19 25.90
C VAL A 186 -31.47 27.75 27.30
N ARG A 187 -30.24 28.06 27.66
CA ARG A 187 -29.80 28.50 28.99
C ARG A 187 -30.27 27.54 30.09
N GLY A 188 -30.18 26.23 29.82
CA GLY A 188 -30.64 25.16 30.70
C GLY A 188 -32.15 24.95 30.75
N VAL A 189 -32.97 25.70 30.01
CA VAL A 189 -34.44 25.53 29.99
C VAL A 189 -34.87 24.74 28.76
N GLU A 190 -35.53 23.61 28.99
CA GLU A 190 -36.05 22.74 27.92
C GLU A 190 -37.21 23.40 27.16
N LYS A 191 -37.13 23.41 25.83
CA LYS A 191 -38.21 23.91 24.96
C LYS A 191 -39.40 22.95 24.99
N SER A 192 -40.61 23.50 24.98
CA SER A 192 -41.85 22.70 24.97
C SER A 192 -42.09 21.97 23.65
N THR A 193 -41.54 22.48 22.55
CA THR A 193 -41.66 21.87 21.22
C THR A 193 -40.44 20.99 20.96
N PRO A 194 -40.61 19.72 20.55
CA PRO A 194 -39.49 18.88 20.17
C PRO A 194 -38.85 19.37 18.87
N THR A 195 -37.64 18.87 18.59
CA THR A 195 -36.98 19.06 17.30
C THR A 195 -37.68 18.27 16.18
N ALA A 196 -37.11 18.26 14.98
CA ALA A 196 -37.62 17.49 13.86
C ALA A 196 -37.41 15.97 14.00
N TRP A 197 -36.62 15.50 14.99
CA TRP A 197 -36.38 14.07 15.19
C TRP A 197 -37.64 13.33 15.59
N VAL A 198 -37.86 12.19 14.94
CA VAL A 198 -38.94 11.24 15.27
C VAL A 198 -38.31 9.99 15.87
N PRO A 199 -38.71 9.58 17.10
CA PRO A 199 -38.16 8.40 17.76
C PRO A 199 -38.21 7.16 16.89
N GLY A 200 -37.09 6.46 16.77
CA GLY A 200 -36.97 5.23 15.99
C GLY A 200 -37.20 5.36 14.49
N SER A 201 -37.18 6.58 13.93
CA SER A 201 -37.52 6.81 12.52
C SER A 201 -36.46 6.31 11.53
N LYS A 202 -35.21 6.19 11.95
CA LYS A 202 -34.09 5.73 11.11
C LYS A 202 -33.18 4.77 11.88
N PRO A 203 -32.61 3.75 11.22
CA PRO A 203 -31.60 2.91 11.84
C PRO A 203 -30.30 3.69 12.06
N ILE A 204 -29.47 3.15 12.96
CA ILE A 204 -28.12 3.62 13.23
C ILE A 204 -27.14 2.73 12.49
N TRP A 205 -26.17 3.36 11.83
CA TRP A 205 -25.04 2.71 11.19
C TRP A 205 -23.77 3.12 11.93
N PHE A 206 -22.89 2.17 12.22
CA PHE A 206 -21.54 2.51 12.68
C PHE A 206 -20.65 2.63 11.47
N THR A 207 -20.47 3.88 11.01
CA THR A 207 -19.68 4.24 9.83
C THR A 207 -18.19 4.02 10.04
N GLU A 208 -17.76 4.09 11.30
CA GLU A 208 -16.48 3.57 11.76
C GLU A 208 -16.65 2.88 13.12
N LEU A 209 -15.91 1.80 13.34
CA LEU A 209 -15.80 1.09 14.62
C LEU A 209 -14.46 0.39 14.70
N GLY A 210 -13.70 0.64 15.76
CA GLY A 210 -12.46 -0.10 16.00
C GLY A 210 -11.67 0.46 17.16
N CYS A 211 -10.52 -0.15 17.41
CA CYS A 211 -9.54 0.34 18.36
C CYS A 211 -8.12 -0.06 17.89
N PRO A 212 -7.07 0.64 18.34
CA PRO A 212 -5.70 0.28 17.97
C PRO A 212 -5.32 -1.07 18.58
N ALA A 213 -4.46 -1.86 17.92
CA ALA A 213 -3.97 -3.14 18.46
C ALA A 213 -2.85 -2.95 19.49
N VAL A 214 -3.21 -2.33 20.60
CA VAL A 214 -2.31 -1.96 21.70
C VAL A 214 -2.92 -2.43 23.02
N ASP A 215 -2.08 -2.75 24.01
CA ASP A 215 -2.55 -3.02 25.35
C ASP A 215 -3.46 -1.90 25.87
N LYS A 216 -4.61 -2.29 26.44
CA LYS A 216 -5.67 -1.39 26.95
C LYS A 216 -6.31 -0.50 25.89
N SER A 217 -6.38 -0.95 24.65
CA SER A 217 -6.98 -0.21 23.53
C SER A 217 -8.38 0.32 23.81
N ALA A 218 -9.18 -0.44 24.55
CA ALA A 218 -10.55 -0.11 24.94
C ALA A 218 -10.67 1.14 25.84
N THR A 219 -9.59 1.65 26.45
CA THR A 219 -9.66 2.84 27.33
C THR A 219 -9.75 4.14 26.55
N ARG A 220 -9.30 4.16 25.29
CA ARG A 220 -9.40 5.32 24.40
C ARG A 220 -9.28 4.85 22.94
N PRO A 221 -10.35 4.25 22.37
CA PRO A 221 -10.26 3.57 21.07
C PRO A 221 -10.13 4.53 19.87
N ASN A 222 -10.39 5.83 20.07
CA ASN A 222 -10.35 6.85 19.02
C ASN A 222 -8.93 7.36 18.66
N VAL A 223 -7.87 6.89 19.33
CA VAL A 223 -6.50 7.38 19.08
C VAL A 223 -5.75 6.52 18.10
N PHE A 224 -4.97 7.17 17.24
CA PHE A 224 -4.18 6.52 16.20
C PHE A 224 -2.71 6.68 16.54
N PRO A 225 -2.00 5.61 16.94
CA PRO A 225 -0.55 5.65 17.17
C PRO A 225 0.26 5.86 15.87
N ASP A 226 0.10 7.02 15.25
CA ASP A 226 0.72 7.46 14.00
C ASP A 226 1.30 8.87 14.20
N PRO A 227 2.63 9.04 14.20
CA PRO A 227 3.28 10.34 14.34
C PRO A 227 2.85 11.42 13.33
N LYS A 228 2.22 11.05 12.22
CA LYS A 228 1.72 11.98 11.20
C LYS A 228 0.26 12.39 11.40
N SER A 229 -0.47 11.72 12.29
CA SER A 229 -1.88 12.00 12.57
C SER A 229 -2.03 13.13 13.59
N ALA A 230 -3.06 13.94 13.45
CA ALA A 230 -3.48 14.90 14.49
C ALA A 230 -3.95 14.17 15.77
N GLU A 231 -4.41 12.93 15.62
CA GLU A 231 -4.85 12.03 16.70
C GLU A 231 -3.72 11.13 17.23
N ASN A 232 -2.45 11.53 17.04
CA ASN A 232 -1.28 10.77 17.50
C ASN A 232 -1.24 10.65 19.03
N ALA A 233 -1.79 9.55 19.53
CA ALA A 233 -1.80 9.23 20.94
C ALA A 233 -1.88 7.71 21.15
N PHE A 234 -1.70 7.30 22.40
CA PHE A 234 -1.91 5.92 22.84
C PHE A 234 -3.10 5.86 23.80
N PRO A 235 -3.72 4.68 23.95
CA PRO A 235 -4.79 4.48 24.91
C PRO A 235 -4.36 4.87 26.32
N TYR A 236 -5.31 5.33 27.15
CA TYR A 236 -5.01 5.76 28.50
C TYR A 236 -4.36 4.63 29.31
N PHE A 237 -3.28 4.98 30.01
CA PHE A 237 -2.48 4.06 30.84
C PHE A 237 -1.83 2.90 30.07
N SER A 238 -1.87 2.90 28.74
CA SER A 238 -1.23 1.88 27.90
C SER A 238 0.28 1.90 28.04
N ARG A 239 0.89 0.71 27.93
CA ARG A 239 2.34 0.50 27.86
C ARG A 239 2.85 0.53 26.42
N ARG A 240 1.97 0.78 25.44
CA ARG A 240 2.28 0.90 24.01
C ARG A 240 2.77 -0.41 23.38
N SER A 241 2.51 -1.53 24.05
CA SER A 241 2.82 -2.87 23.54
C SER A 241 1.73 -3.32 22.56
N ARG A 242 2.12 -4.05 21.51
CA ARG A 242 1.15 -4.67 20.61
C ARG A 242 0.28 -5.65 21.41
N ALA A 243 -1.03 -5.60 21.16
CA ALA A 243 -1.97 -6.58 21.67
C ALA A 243 -3.10 -6.76 20.65
N ASP A 244 -3.00 -7.79 19.80
CA ASP A 244 -3.99 -8.05 18.75
C ASP A 244 -5.30 -8.61 19.37
N SER A 245 -5.18 -9.43 20.43
CA SER A 245 -6.29 -9.97 21.21
C SER A 245 -7.17 -8.89 21.83
N GLN A 246 -6.58 -7.79 22.30
CA GLN A 246 -7.33 -6.63 22.80
C GLN A 246 -8.25 -6.04 21.73
N GLN A 247 -7.71 -5.81 20.53
CA GLN A 247 -8.48 -5.32 19.39
C GLN A 247 -9.59 -6.31 19.03
N ARG A 248 -9.27 -7.61 18.98
CA ARG A 248 -10.25 -8.64 18.68
C ARG A 248 -11.38 -8.69 19.71
N ARG A 249 -11.09 -8.69 21.01
CA ARG A 249 -12.10 -8.72 22.08
C ARG A 249 -13.01 -7.48 22.05
N PHE A 250 -12.45 -6.31 21.76
CA PHE A 250 -13.23 -5.09 21.57
C PHE A 250 -14.24 -5.22 20.42
N LEU A 251 -13.79 -5.76 19.27
CA LEU A 251 -14.65 -5.97 18.11
C LEU A 251 -15.71 -7.06 18.35
N GLU A 252 -15.32 -8.21 18.93
CA GLU A 252 -16.24 -9.29 19.31
C GLU A 252 -17.35 -8.76 20.24
N ALA A 253 -16.99 -7.99 21.27
CA ALA A 253 -17.96 -7.41 22.21
C ALA A 253 -19.01 -6.53 21.51
N HIS A 254 -18.59 -5.68 20.57
CA HIS A 254 -19.51 -4.85 19.81
C HIS A 254 -20.37 -5.65 18.83
N LEU A 255 -19.76 -6.54 18.04
CA LEU A 255 -20.49 -7.34 17.06
C LEU A 255 -21.54 -8.23 17.73
N ASP A 256 -21.20 -8.86 18.86
CA ASP A 256 -22.14 -9.69 19.61
C ASP A 256 -23.25 -8.87 20.28
N HIS A 257 -22.93 -7.69 20.84
CA HIS A 257 -23.94 -6.81 21.45
C HIS A 257 -24.96 -6.31 20.42
N TRP A 258 -24.49 -5.78 19.28
CA TRP A 258 -25.36 -5.10 18.33
C TRP A 258 -26.19 -6.05 17.48
N ARG A 259 -25.75 -7.31 17.30
CA ARG A 259 -26.59 -8.35 16.67
C ARG A 259 -27.88 -8.63 17.44
N GLU A 260 -27.88 -8.47 18.77
CA GLU A 260 -29.10 -8.62 19.59
C GLU A 260 -30.01 -7.38 19.56
N ALA A 261 -29.49 -6.23 19.14
CA ALA A 261 -30.19 -4.94 19.09
C ALA A 261 -30.47 -4.47 17.64
N ALA A 262 -30.63 -5.42 16.71
CA ALA A 262 -30.66 -5.20 15.26
C ALA A 262 -31.75 -4.24 14.74
N ALA A 263 -32.77 -3.93 15.54
CA ALA A 263 -33.83 -2.98 15.16
C ALA A 263 -33.37 -1.51 15.26
N MET A 264 -32.40 -1.21 16.13
CA MET A 264 -31.88 0.15 16.35
C MET A 264 -30.58 0.35 15.58
N VAL A 265 -29.62 -0.56 15.77
CA VAL A 265 -28.35 -0.58 15.03
C VAL A 265 -28.48 -1.64 13.96
N ASP A 266 -28.28 -1.25 12.71
CA ASP A 266 -28.27 -2.20 11.60
C ASP A 266 -26.96 -3.00 11.63
N ALA A 267 -27.05 -4.28 12.01
CA ALA A 267 -25.89 -5.14 12.20
C ALA A 267 -25.11 -5.40 10.90
N ASP A 268 -25.75 -5.26 9.73
CA ASP A 268 -25.08 -5.36 8.43
C ASP A 268 -24.40 -4.05 8.01
N ARG A 269 -24.53 -2.99 8.83
CA ARG A 269 -24.00 -1.63 8.60
C ARG A 269 -23.08 -1.19 9.74
N VAL A 270 -22.29 -2.13 10.24
CA VAL A 270 -21.16 -1.90 11.16
C VAL A 270 -19.87 -2.03 10.37
N TYR A 271 -19.23 -0.90 10.08
CA TYR A 271 -18.01 -0.82 9.27
C TYR A 271 -16.79 -0.74 10.17
N LEU A 272 -15.92 -1.75 10.10
CA LEU A 272 -14.75 -1.83 10.95
C LEU A 272 -13.59 -1.00 10.40
N TRP A 273 -13.01 -0.15 11.24
CA TRP A 273 -11.81 0.61 10.93
C TRP A 273 -10.57 -0.17 11.39
N THR A 274 -9.61 -0.54 10.53
CA THR A 274 -9.66 -0.37 9.07
C THR A 274 -9.08 -1.54 8.30
N TRP A 275 -9.52 -1.70 7.05
CA TRP A 275 -8.97 -2.64 6.09
C TRP A 275 -8.29 -1.88 4.96
N ASP A 276 -6.99 -2.10 4.80
CA ASP A 276 -6.19 -1.49 3.75
C ASP A 276 -6.30 -2.28 2.45
N ALA A 277 -6.40 -1.57 1.32
CA ALA A 277 -6.43 -2.21 0.00
C ALA A 277 -5.07 -2.78 -0.42
N ARG A 278 -3.97 -2.33 0.20
CA ARG A 278 -2.63 -2.88 -0.05
C ARG A 278 -2.57 -4.34 0.43
N PRO A 279 -2.02 -5.26 -0.39
CA PRO A 279 -2.04 -6.68 -0.06
C PRO A 279 -1.15 -6.99 1.14
N PHE A 280 -1.65 -7.82 2.07
CA PHE A 280 -0.84 -8.41 3.13
C PHE A 280 -0.10 -9.66 2.61
N PRO A 281 1.17 -9.93 2.99
CA PRO A 281 1.98 -9.20 3.96
C PRO A 281 2.79 -8.05 3.33
N ALA A 282 2.66 -7.80 2.03
CA ALA A 282 3.40 -6.74 1.36
C ALA A 282 3.23 -5.45 2.14
N PHE A 283 2.02 -4.94 2.36
CA PHE A 283 1.79 -4.00 3.46
C PHE A 283 1.59 -4.83 4.73
N PRO A 284 2.32 -4.57 5.82
CA PRO A 284 3.19 -3.41 6.07
C PRO A 284 4.69 -3.56 5.70
N GLN A 285 5.14 -4.72 5.23
CA GLN A 285 6.56 -5.07 5.15
C GLN A 285 7.38 -4.33 4.07
N ASN A 286 6.79 -3.94 2.94
CA ASN A 286 7.50 -3.28 1.82
C ASN A 286 7.70 -1.78 2.10
N GLY A 287 8.65 -1.49 2.99
CA GLY A 287 9.05 -0.13 3.37
C GLY A 287 9.68 0.69 2.23
N ALA A 288 10.04 0.05 1.11
CA ALA A 288 10.53 0.76 -0.08
C ALA A 288 9.39 1.39 -0.88
N ALA A 289 8.21 0.76 -0.89
CA ALA A 289 7.02 1.29 -1.54
C ALA A 289 6.21 2.21 -0.61
N TRP A 290 6.19 1.95 0.70
CA TRP A 290 5.33 2.64 1.65
C TRP A 290 6.07 3.10 2.90
N SER A 291 5.78 4.32 3.36
CA SER A 291 6.49 4.95 4.48
C SER A 291 5.79 4.76 5.85
N ASP A 292 4.59 4.21 5.84
CA ASP A 292 3.67 4.11 6.98
C ASP A 292 3.50 2.67 7.51
N GLY A 293 4.25 1.70 6.97
CA GLY A 293 4.16 0.30 7.41
C GLY A 293 4.40 0.10 8.91
N ALA A 294 5.24 0.92 9.53
CA ALA A 294 5.51 0.85 10.97
C ALA A 294 4.25 1.13 11.83
N ASN A 295 3.27 1.86 11.31
CA ASN A 295 2.04 2.19 12.02
C ASN A 295 1.08 0.98 12.11
N TRP A 296 1.20 0.00 11.21
CA TRP A 296 0.36 -1.22 11.22
C TRP A 296 0.46 -1.95 12.57
N ARG A 297 1.68 -2.06 13.11
CA ARG A 297 1.99 -2.80 14.34
C ARG A 297 1.10 -2.45 15.53
N THR A 298 0.74 -1.18 15.68
CA THR A 298 -0.06 -0.66 16.81
C THR A 298 -1.33 0.09 16.38
N GLY A 299 -1.58 0.23 15.08
CA GLY A 299 -2.77 0.90 14.58
C GLY A 299 -3.97 -0.02 14.43
N HIS A 300 -5.05 0.51 13.86
CA HIS A 300 -6.35 -0.15 13.74
C HIS A 300 -6.44 -1.21 12.63
N TRP A 301 -5.42 -1.32 11.77
CA TRP A 301 -5.45 -2.22 10.62
C TRP A 301 -5.81 -3.67 10.97
N LEU A 302 -6.73 -4.25 10.19
CA LEU A 302 -7.18 -5.63 10.32
C LEU A 302 -6.42 -6.59 9.39
N ASN A 303 -5.71 -6.07 8.39
CA ASN A 303 -4.91 -6.85 7.44
C ASN A 303 -3.92 -7.75 8.18
N GLY A 304 -3.99 -9.06 7.97
CA GLY A 304 -3.12 -10.05 8.63
C GLY A 304 -3.45 -10.35 10.10
N ARG A 305 -4.44 -9.67 10.68
CA ARG A 305 -5.00 -9.97 12.02
C ARG A 305 -6.35 -10.69 11.92
N LEU A 306 -7.19 -10.27 10.97
CA LEU A 306 -8.46 -10.94 10.72
C LEU A 306 -8.22 -12.38 10.26
N GLY A 307 -8.84 -13.34 10.94
CA GLY A 307 -8.71 -14.77 10.64
C GLY A 307 -7.52 -15.49 11.30
N THR A 308 -6.72 -14.80 12.13
CA THR A 308 -5.73 -15.49 12.99
C THR A 308 -6.43 -16.17 14.16
N ALA A 309 -5.80 -17.20 14.73
CA ALA A 309 -6.31 -17.81 15.96
C ALA A 309 -5.95 -16.93 17.19
N THR A 310 -6.73 -17.03 18.25
CA THR A 310 -6.25 -16.63 19.58
C THR A 310 -5.64 -17.82 20.32
N LEU A 311 -4.93 -17.56 21.41
CA LEU A 311 -4.52 -18.65 22.31
C LEU A 311 -5.73 -19.43 22.83
N ALA A 312 -6.82 -18.73 23.20
CA ALA A 312 -8.06 -19.34 23.66
C ALA A 312 -8.67 -20.27 22.60
N ASP A 313 -8.79 -19.79 21.36
CA ASP A 313 -9.31 -20.59 20.24
C ASP A 313 -8.47 -21.84 19.99
N THR A 314 -7.14 -21.71 20.10
CA THR A 314 -6.21 -22.82 19.88
C THR A 314 -6.33 -23.88 20.97
N ILE A 315 -6.44 -23.46 22.24
CA ILE A 315 -6.65 -24.39 23.37
C ILE A 315 -8.00 -25.10 23.20
N ALA A 316 -9.06 -24.37 22.87
CA ALA A 316 -10.39 -24.92 22.62
C ALA A 316 -10.40 -25.94 21.48
N ALA A 317 -9.73 -25.62 20.36
CA ALA A 317 -9.60 -26.52 19.22
C ALA A 317 -8.89 -27.83 19.60
N ILE A 318 -7.73 -27.74 20.26
CA ILE A 318 -6.97 -28.92 20.73
C ILE A 318 -7.84 -29.79 21.64
N LEU A 319 -8.54 -29.20 22.62
CA LEU A 319 -9.39 -29.96 23.54
C LEU A 319 -10.55 -30.65 22.80
N THR A 320 -11.20 -29.92 21.88
CA THR A 320 -12.32 -30.44 21.08
C THR A 320 -11.88 -31.60 20.18
N ASP A 321 -10.75 -31.45 19.48
CA ASP A 321 -10.19 -32.49 18.60
C ASP A 321 -9.79 -33.76 19.37
N HIS A 322 -9.44 -33.60 20.65
CA HIS A 322 -9.14 -34.70 21.57
C HIS A 322 -10.37 -35.22 22.34
N GLY A 323 -11.57 -34.73 22.03
CA GLY A 323 -12.85 -35.25 22.58
C GLY A 323 -13.26 -34.69 23.93
N PHE A 324 -12.64 -33.59 24.40
CA PHE A 324 -13.10 -32.88 25.59
C PHE A 324 -14.20 -31.89 25.20
N SER A 325 -15.33 -31.93 25.92
CA SER A 325 -16.45 -30.98 25.72
C SER A 325 -16.72 -30.08 26.93
N ALA A 326 -16.17 -30.42 28.10
CA ALA A 326 -16.33 -29.66 29.34
C ALA A 326 -15.07 -28.86 29.63
N PHE A 327 -14.94 -27.71 28.98
CA PHE A 327 -13.86 -26.77 29.22
C PHE A 327 -14.32 -25.31 29.07
N ASP A 328 -13.59 -24.39 29.68
CA ASP A 328 -13.81 -22.94 29.62
C ASP A 328 -12.48 -22.23 29.38
N VAL A 329 -12.39 -21.48 28.29
CA VAL A 329 -11.22 -20.68 27.89
C VAL A 329 -11.52 -19.18 27.84
N SER A 330 -12.68 -18.76 28.36
CA SER A 330 -13.13 -17.37 28.28
C SER A 330 -12.19 -16.38 28.99
N ALA A 331 -11.49 -16.85 30.02
CA ALA A 331 -10.48 -16.11 30.78
C ALA A 331 -9.04 -16.27 30.24
N VAL A 332 -8.86 -16.84 29.04
CA VAL A 332 -7.56 -16.93 28.37
C VAL A 332 -7.34 -15.72 27.46
N SER A 333 -6.25 -15.02 27.73
CA SER A 333 -5.72 -13.88 26.96
C SER A 333 -4.41 -14.28 26.29
N GLY A 334 -4.18 -13.83 25.06
CA GLY A 334 -2.91 -14.03 24.36
C GLY A 334 -3.04 -14.17 22.85
N ASP A 335 -2.02 -13.67 22.16
CA ASP A 335 -1.93 -13.68 20.70
C ASP A 335 -1.18 -14.93 20.21
N LEU A 336 -1.81 -15.70 19.31
CA LEU A 336 -1.23 -16.87 18.69
C LEU A 336 -1.56 -16.90 17.20
N THR A 337 -0.71 -16.34 16.34
CA THR A 337 -1.02 -16.18 14.90
C THR A 337 -1.38 -17.51 14.23
N GLY A 338 -0.72 -18.60 14.63
CA GLY A 338 -1.07 -19.94 14.18
C GLY A 338 -0.37 -21.03 15.01
N TYR A 339 -0.85 -22.26 14.88
CA TYR A 339 -0.28 -23.44 15.53
C TYR A 339 -0.27 -24.63 14.56
N VAL A 340 0.80 -25.40 14.56
CA VAL A 340 0.95 -26.59 13.71
C VAL A 340 1.11 -27.82 14.58
N GLN A 341 0.11 -28.71 14.55
CA GLN A 341 0.26 -30.05 15.10
C GLN A 341 0.90 -30.96 14.06
N GLY A 342 2.21 -31.20 14.19
CA GLY A 342 2.96 -32.10 13.30
C GLY A 342 2.85 -33.59 13.67
N ASP A 343 2.55 -33.89 14.94
CA ASP A 343 2.61 -35.24 15.50
C ASP A 343 1.29 -35.65 16.18
N VAL A 344 1.00 -36.96 16.15
CA VAL A 344 -0.09 -37.55 16.95
C VAL A 344 0.40 -37.72 18.39
N THR A 345 -0.08 -36.87 19.29
CA THR A 345 0.31 -36.85 20.70
C THR A 345 -0.90 -36.53 21.58
N SER A 346 -0.75 -36.50 22.90
CA SER A 346 -1.85 -36.17 23.80
C SER A 346 -2.14 -34.66 23.82
N ALA A 347 -3.40 -34.27 24.08
CA ALA A 347 -3.77 -32.86 24.30
C ALA A 347 -2.85 -32.18 25.33
N ARG A 348 -2.50 -32.90 26.41
CA ARG A 348 -1.56 -32.43 27.43
C ARG A 348 -0.21 -32.01 26.84
N ASN A 349 0.38 -32.84 26.00
CA ASN A 349 1.69 -32.56 25.41
C ASN A 349 1.65 -31.36 24.44
N LEU A 350 0.50 -31.11 23.80
CA LEU A 350 0.30 -29.94 22.95
C LEU A 350 0.10 -28.65 23.77
N LEU A 351 -0.63 -28.75 24.89
CA LEU A 351 -1.04 -27.63 25.72
C LEU A 351 0.03 -27.18 26.72
N GLU A 352 0.78 -28.09 27.35
CA GLU A 352 1.75 -27.75 28.39
C GLU A 352 2.80 -26.70 27.95
N PRO A 353 3.41 -26.80 26.75
CA PRO A 353 4.33 -25.76 26.27
C PRO A 353 3.66 -24.40 26.08
N LEU A 354 2.41 -24.38 25.55
CA LEU A 354 1.64 -23.15 25.37
C LEU A 354 1.30 -22.53 26.73
N MET A 355 0.81 -23.34 27.67
CA MET A 355 0.48 -22.91 29.03
C MET A 355 1.71 -22.36 29.76
N ALA A 356 2.87 -22.98 29.59
CA ALA A 356 4.12 -22.49 30.18
C ALA A 356 4.55 -21.14 29.57
N ALA A 357 4.52 -21.01 28.23
CA ALA A 357 4.95 -19.80 27.54
C ALA A 357 4.04 -18.60 27.82
N PHE A 358 2.72 -18.82 27.84
CA PHE A 358 1.72 -17.77 28.03
C PHE A 358 1.22 -17.63 29.47
N GLN A 359 1.77 -18.42 30.41
CA GLN A 359 1.38 -18.43 31.82
C GLN A 359 -0.13 -18.64 32.01
N VAL A 360 -0.65 -19.71 31.40
CA VAL A 360 -2.03 -20.13 31.58
C VAL A 360 -2.07 -21.21 32.65
N ASP A 361 -2.96 -21.03 33.63
CA ASP A 361 -3.27 -22.04 34.62
C ASP A 361 -4.55 -22.78 34.23
N VAL A 362 -4.63 -24.05 34.60
CA VAL A 362 -5.82 -24.88 34.42
C VAL A 362 -6.20 -25.50 35.76
N ALA A 363 -7.48 -25.38 36.10
CA ALA A 363 -8.08 -26.05 37.25
C ALA A 363 -9.32 -26.82 36.80
N GLU A 364 -9.68 -27.86 37.55
CA GLU A 364 -10.94 -28.57 37.36
C GLU A 364 -11.95 -28.03 38.38
N ASP A 365 -13.09 -27.58 37.88
CA ASP A 365 -14.22 -27.09 38.68
C ASP A 365 -15.51 -27.76 38.18
N GLY A 366 -16.12 -28.59 39.02
CA GLY A 366 -17.41 -29.22 38.74
C GLY A 366 -17.43 -30.08 37.47
N GLY A 367 -16.33 -30.74 37.14
CA GLY A 367 -16.13 -31.55 35.93
C GLY A 367 -15.71 -30.75 34.69
N THR A 368 -15.46 -29.45 34.83
CA THR A 368 -15.08 -28.55 33.75
C THR A 368 -13.63 -28.10 33.91
N LEU A 369 -12.82 -28.23 32.87
CA LEU A 369 -11.46 -27.67 32.84
C LEU A 369 -11.53 -26.17 32.58
N ARG A 370 -11.22 -25.35 33.58
CA ARG A 370 -11.17 -23.89 33.44
C ARG A 370 -9.75 -23.42 33.22
N PHE A 371 -9.50 -22.86 32.05
CA PHE A 371 -8.25 -22.23 31.68
C PHE A 371 -8.34 -20.74 31.95
N ARG A 372 -7.31 -20.21 32.62
CA ARG A 372 -7.26 -18.79 32.96
C ARG A 372 -5.84 -18.28 32.79
N SER A 373 -5.67 -17.12 32.15
CA SER A 373 -4.36 -16.47 32.12
C SER A 373 -4.01 -16.03 33.54
N ARG A 374 -2.83 -16.43 34.04
CA ARG A 374 -2.41 -16.15 35.43
C ARG A 374 -2.43 -14.65 35.76
N ASN A 375 -2.30 -13.79 34.76
CA ASN A 375 -2.30 -12.34 34.92
C ASN A 375 -3.69 -11.71 35.06
N THR A 376 -4.75 -12.45 34.72
CA THR A 376 -6.17 -12.05 34.86
C THR A 376 -6.86 -12.81 36.00
N ALA A 377 -6.41 -14.04 36.31
CA ALA A 377 -7.08 -14.96 37.23
C ALA A 377 -6.74 -14.83 38.73
N VAL A 378 -5.60 -14.23 39.06
CA VAL A 378 -5.05 -14.17 40.43
C VAL A 378 -5.83 -13.17 41.35
N LEU A 379 -6.82 -12.49 40.76
CA LEU A 379 -7.74 -11.47 41.23
C LEU A 379 -9.06 -11.84 41.94
N PRO A 380 -9.37 -11.54 43.23
CA PRO A 380 -8.59 -10.88 44.27
C PRO A 380 -7.76 -11.83 45.14
N VAL A 381 -6.72 -11.29 45.76
CA VAL A 381 -5.89 -12.02 46.74
C VAL A 381 -6.76 -12.33 47.95
N ARG A 382 -6.83 -13.60 48.34
CA ARG A 382 -7.52 -14.03 49.55
C ARG A 382 -6.56 -13.94 50.75
N ASP A 383 -6.92 -13.13 51.73
CA ASP A 383 -6.22 -13.11 53.01
C ASP A 383 -6.63 -14.34 53.82
N ILE A 384 -5.65 -15.20 54.10
CA ILE A 384 -5.82 -16.37 54.96
C ILE A 384 -5.37 -15.96 56.35
N ALA A 385 -6.32 -15.68 57.24
CA ALA A 385 -6.06 -15.24 58.62
C ALA A 385 -6.17 -16.37 59.66
N VAL A 386 -6.62 -17.56 59.25
CA VAL A 386 -6.80 -18.73 60.11
C VAL A 386 -6.15 -19.95 59.47
N LEU A 387 -5.33 -20.66 60.24
CA LEU A 387 -4.67 -21.90 59.85
C LEU A 387 -5.13 -23.03 60.79
N ALA A 388 -5.12 -24.27 60.30
CA ALA A 388 -5.33 -25.43 61.15
C ALA A 388 -4.05 -25.72 61.94
N ASP A 389 -4.19 -25.83 63.26
CA ASP A 389 -3.11 -26.19 64.17
C ASP A 389 -3.06 -27.71 64.30
N LEU A 390 -1.94 -28.30 63.91
CA LEU A 390 -1.69 -29.74 63.94
C LEU A 390 -0.61 -30.02 64.98
N GLU A 391 -0.84 -31.01 65.83
CA GLU A 391 0.10 -31.39 66.88
C GLU A 391 1.47 -31.73 66.28
N ASP A 392 2.54 -31.17 66.86
CA ASP A 392 3.94 -31.31 66.43
C ASP A 392 4.30 -30.83 65.01
N GLU A 393 3.42 -30.08 64.33
CA GLU A 393 3.70 -29.46 63.04
C GLU A 393 3.72 -27.90 63.14
N PRO A 394 4.57 -27.20 62.36
CA PRO A 394 4.52 -25.75 62.31
C PRO A 394 3.26 -25.28 61.57
N LEU A 395 2.65 -24.18 62.02
CA LEU A 395 1.47 -23.57 61.37
C LEU A 395 1.67 -23.31 59.87
N TRP A 396 2.90 -22.97 59.47
CA TRP A 396 3.30 -22.85 58.08
C TRP A 396 4.81 -23.15 57.94
N SER A 397 5.24 -23.48 56.73
CA SER A 397 6.65 -23.65 56.37
C SER A 397 6.96 -22.98 55.03
N GLU A 398 8.03 -22.18 54.98
CA GLU A 398 8.56 -21.61 53.73
C GLU A 398 9.78 -22.42 53.29
N SER A 399 9.76 -22.92 52.06
CA SER A 399 10.94 -23.49 51.41
C SER A 399 11.47 -22.52 50.36
N ARG A 400 12.79 -22.26 50.41
CA ARG A 400 13.52 -21.48 49.41
C ARG A 400 14.50 -22.38 48.69
N GLY A 401 14.23 -22.64 47.42
CA GLY A 401 15.13 -23.43 46.57
C GLY A 401 16.48 -22.73 46.36
N HIS A 402 17.52 -23.51 46.03
CA HIS A 402 18.86 -22.98 45.81
C HIS A 402 18.97 -22.33 44.42
N ASP A 403 19.80 -21.29 44.26
CA ASP A 403 19.86 -20.51 43.02
C ASP A 403 20.26 -21.31 41.77
N SER A 404 20.93 -22.46 41.96
CA SER A 404 21.31 -23.40 40.90
C SER A 404 20.15 -24.21 40.34
N ASP A 405 19.05 -24.33 41.08
CA ASP A 405 17.89 -25.15 40.70
C ASP A 405 16.98 -24.38 39.71
N PHE A 406 17.16 -23.06 39.63
CA PHE A 406 16.40 -22.15 38.79
C PHE A 406 17.23 -21.68 37.59
N ALA A 407 16.55 -21.35 36.51
CA ALA A 407 17.21 -20.96 35.28
C ALA A 407 17.85 -19.57 35.40
N ALA A 408 18.98 -19.41 34.72
CA ALA A 408 19.62 -18.11 34.52
C ALA A 408 19.20 -17.43 33.22
N GLU A 409 18.64 -18.21 32.30
CA GLU A 409 18.22 -17.81 30.96
C GLU A 409 17.08 -18.73 30.51
N ALA A 410 16.10 -18.18 29.81
CA ALA A 410 15.09 -18.93 29.09
C ALA A 410 15.22 -18.66 27.58
N VAL A 411 14.90 -19.66 26.78
CA VAL A 411 14.91 -19.62 25.32
C VAL A 411 13.59 -20.19 24.82
N LEU A 412 12.95 -19.49 23.90
CA LEU A 412 11.73 -19.93 23.24
C LEU A 412 11.98 -20.00 21.73
N THR A 413 11.71 -21.14 21.10
CA THR A 413 11.71 -21.27 19.63
C THR A 413 10.29 -21.26 19.09
N SER A 414 10.09 -20.55 17.98
CA SER A 414 8.78 -20.42 17.30
C SER A 414 8.99 -20.02 15.83
N PHE A 415 7.95 -20.10 15.00
CA PHE A 415 8.01 -19.60 13.63
C PHE A 415 7.73 -18.09 13.60
N ASN A 416 8.54 -17.30 12.89
CA ASN A 416 8.37 -15.84 12.80
C ASN A 416 7.63 -15.46 11.50
N PRO A 417 6.37 -14.99 11.55
CA PRO A 417 5.61 -14.60 10.36
C PRO A 417 6.24 -13.46 9.55
N ALA A 418 7.07 -12.61 10.16
CA ALA A 418 7.75 -11.51 9.47
C ALA A 418 8.98 -11.95 8.67
N LEU A 419 9.44 -13.20 8.88
CA LEU A 419 10.60 -13.80 8.23
C LEU A 419 10.18 -15.04 7.42
N ASP A 420 9.06 -14.96 6.70
CA ASP A 420 8.51 -16.06 5.88
C ASP A 420 8.31 -17.37 6.67
N TYR A 421 7.90 -17.25 7.93
CA TYR A 421 7.71 -18.37 8.86
C TYR A 421 8.98 -19.19 9.12
N GLU A 422 10.17 -18.62 8.96
CA GLU A 422 11.40 -19.26 9.43
C GLU A 422 11.38 -19.46 10.96
N GLN A 423 12.05 -20.52 11.41
CA GLN A 423 12.20 -20.78 12.85
C GLN A 423 13.15 -19.74 13.45
N GLY A 424 12.63 -18.96 14.41
CA GLY A 424 13.38 -18.02 15.22
C GLY A 424 13.50 -18.47 16.67
N SER A 425 14.48 -17.91 17.39
CA SER A 425 14.63 -18.13 18.83
C SER A 425 14.67 -16.79 19.58
N ALA A 426 13.73 -16.58 20.50
CA ALA A 426 13.77 -15.47 21.46
C ALA A 426 14.48 -15.90 22.73
N ARG A 427 15.22 -14.99 23.36
CA ARG A 427 15.96 -15.25 24.59
C ARG A 427 15.69 -14.17 25.61
N SER A 428 15.45 -14.57 26.86
CA SER A 428 15.38 -13.64 27.98
C SER A 428 16.75 -13.03 28.26
N ARG A 429 16.79 -11.84 28.87
CA ARG A 429 18.00 -11.29 29.48
C ARG A 429 18.54 -12.27 30.52
N ARG A 430 19.79 -12.66 30.35
CA ARG A 430 20.50 -13.51 31.31
C ARG A 430 20.66 -12.79 32.64
N ILE A 431 20.49 -13.54 33.74
CA ILE A 431 20.74 -13.02 35.09
C ILE A 431 22.22 -13.21 35.43
N ASP A 432 22.91 -12.11 35.71
CA ASP A 432 24.31 -12.13 36.15
C ASP A 432 24.46 -12.85 37.51
N ASN A 433 25.58 -13.55 37.70
CA ASN A 433 25.89 -14.33 38.92
C ASN A 433 24.90 -15.46 39.26
N ALA A 434 24.06 -15.87 38.30
CA ALA A 434 23.25 -17.09 38.38
C ALA A 434 24.02 -18.31 37.82
N GLY A 435 23.49 -19.52 38.02
CA GLY A 435 24.04 -20.76 37.45
C GLY A 435 24.02 -20.79 35.91
N SER A 436 24.38 -21.92 35.30
CA SER A 436 24.39 -22.09 33.84
C SER A 436 23.11 -22.74 33.27
N ARG A 437 22.10 -22.98 34.11
CA ARG A 437 20.86 -23.66 33.72
C ARG A 437 20.04 -22.80 32.77
N VAL A 438 19.63 -23.39 31.65
CA VAL A 438 18.82 -22.75 30.61
C VAL A 438 17.49 -23.49 30.48
N MET A 439 16.38 -22.77 30.54
CA MET A 439 15.06 -23.30 30.19
C MET A 439 14.84 -23.15 28.69
N ARG A 440 14.37 -24.22 28.04
CA ARG A 440 14.02 -24.20 26.62
C ARG A 440 12.57 -24.59 26.44
N LEU A 441 11.84 -23.81 25.65
CA LEU A 441 10.51 -24.13 25.16
C LEU A 441 10.54 -24.10 23.64
N ASP A 442 10.17 -25.21 23.03
CA ASP A 442 10.00 -25.29 21.59
C ASP A 442 8.51 -25.27 21.28
N LEU A 443 8.04 -24.19 20.65
CA LEU A 443 6.65 -24.01 20.29
C LEU A 443 6.48 -24.23 18.79
N ASN A 444 5.59 -25.16 18.42
CA ASN A 444 5.09 -25.29 17.06
C ASN A 444 4.04 -24.22 16.74
N ALA A 445 4.33 -22.98 17.14
CA ALA A 445 3.46 -21.83 16.99
C ALA A 445 4.13 -20.76 16.12
N ALA A 446 3.31 -20.04 15.36
CA ALA A 446 3.72 -18.83 14.67
C ALA A 446 3.47 -17.63 15.59
N LEU A 447 4.54 -16.94 15.97
CA LEU A 447 4.51 -15.82 16.91
C LEU A 447 5.28 -14.62 16.34
N PRO A 448 4.75 -13.40 16.50
CA PRO A 448 5.57 -12.20 16.36
C PRO A 448 6.76 -12.24 17.34
N ALA A 449 7.92 -11.74 16.90
CA ALA A 449 9.14 -11.73 17.71
C ALA A 449 8.93 -11.08 19.09
N GLU A 450 8.23 -9.95 19.13
CA GLU A 450 7.87 -9.24 20.37
C GLU A 450 7.05 -10.09 21.36
N THR A 451 6.13 -10.92 20.84
CA THR A 451 5.29 -11.81 21.67
C THR A 451 6.15 -12.92 22.25
N ALA A 452 7.05 -13.48 21.45
CA ALA A 452 8.02 -14.49 21.89
C ALA A 452 9.00 -13.95 22.95
N GLU A 453 9.50 -12.72 22.77
CA GLU A 453 10.37 -12.03 23.73
C GLU A 453 9.65 -11.74 25.07
N ALA A 454 8.41 -11.25 25.01
CA ALA A 454 7.62 -11.00 26.21
C ALA A 454 7.31 -12.31 26.97
N ALA A 455 7.00 -13.40 26.25
CA ALA A 455 6.73 -14.71 26.83
C ALA A 455 7.97 -15.29 27.54
N VAL A 456 9.15 -15.25 26.90
CA VAL A 456 10.37 -15.82 27.48
C VAL A 456 10.88 -15.03 28.70
N GLU A 457 10.72 -13.71 28.69
CA GLU A 457 10.99 -12.84 29.86
C GLU A 457 10.05 -13.15 31.03
N ALA A 458 8.74 -13.26 30.75
CA ALA A 458 7.74 -13.59 31.76
C ALA A 458 8.01 -14.97 32.37
N LEU A 459 8.33 -15.96 31.54
CA LEU A 459 8.67 -17.33 31.96
C LEU A 459 9.89 -17.35 32.90
N LEU A 460 10.99 -16.67 32.54
CA LEU A 460 12.18 -16.63 33.39
C LEU A 460 11.86 -15.98 34.74
N ARG A 461 11.11 -14.87 34.74
CA ARG A 461 10.71 -14.17 35.98
C ARG A 461 9.84 -15.05 36.87
N ASP A 462 8.85 -15.75 36.32
CA ASP A 462 8.01 -16.66 37.10
C ASP A 462 8.81 -17.83 37.66
N ASN A 463 9.70 -18.44 36.85
CA ASN A 463 10.60 -19.49 37.33
C ASN A 463 11.42 -19.00 38.54
N ARG A 464 11.94 -17.78 38.50
CA ARG A 464 12.74 -17.21 39.60
C ARG A 464 11.90 -16.89 40.84
N GLN A 465 10.67 -16.40 40.66
CA GLN A 465 9.78 -16.16 41.80
C GLN A 465 9.32 -17.46 42.45
N ALA A 466 9.11 -18.53 41.67
CA ALA A 466 8.75 -19.87 42.15
C ALA A 466 9.78 -20.51 43.09
N ARG A 467 10.94 -19.87 43.31
CA ARG A 467 11.93 -20.27 44.32
C ARG A 467 11.36 -20.34 45.73
N ARG A 468 10.37 -19.52 46.05
CA ARG A 468 9.70 -19.51 47.35
C ARG A 468 8.43 -20.34 47.27
N SER A 469 8.29 -21.34 48.12
CA SER A 469 7.07 -22.12 48.29
C SER A 469 6.65 -22.10 49.76
N LEU A 470 5.35 -22.19 49.98
CA LEU A 470 4.68 -22.10 51.26
C LEU A 470 3.81 -23.33 51.42
N ARG A 471 3.87 -23.98 52.59
CA ARG A 471 2.99 -25.08 52.96
C ARG A 471 2.33 -24.81 54.30
N PHE A 472 1.04 -25.03 54.39
CA PHE A 472 0.23 -24.82 55.59
C PHE A 472 -1.05 -25.68 55.53
N ALA A 473 -1.74 -25.81 56.66
CA ALA A 473 -3.02 -26.52 56.73
C ALA A 473 -4.18 -25.54 56.99
N LEU A 474 -5.34 -25.82 56.42
CA LEU A 474 -6.58 -25.06 56.61
C LEU A 474 -7.70 -25.95 57.19
N PRO A 475 -8.65 -25.36 57.94
CA PRO A 475 -9.83 -26.09 58.37
C PRO A 475 -10.73 -26.43 57.17
N PRO A 476 -11.55 -27.49 57.23
CA PRO A 476 -12.49 -27.85 56.17
C PRO A 476 -13.51 -26.76 55.81
N SER A 477 -13.74 -25.78 56.69
CA SER A 477 -14.62 -24.62 56.41
C SER A 477 -14.11 -23.73 55.27
N GLU A 478 -12.80 -23.77 54.98
CA GLU A 478 -12.19 -23.02 53.87
C GLU A 478 -12.33 -23.77 52.53
N ILE A 479 -13.39 -24.58 52.35
CA ILE A 479 -13.59 -25.46 51.18
C ILE A 479 -13.60 -24.73 49.83
N THR A 480 -13.87 -23.42 49.84
CA THR A 480 -13.92 -22.57 48.64
C THR A 480 -12.55 -22.19 48.09
N LEU A 481 -11.45 -22.50 48.79
CA LEU A 481 -10.11 -22.30 48.25
C LEU A 481 -9.80 -23.43 47.24
N GLU A 482 -9.34 -23.06 46.06
CA GLU A 482 -9.05 -23.97 44.95
C GLU A 482 -7.61 -23.79 44.42
N PRO A 483 -7.03 -24.82 43.77
CA PRO A 483 -5.80 -24.65 43.00
C PRO A 483 -5.95 -23.54 41.94
N GLY A 484 -4.96 -22.65 41.85
CA GLY A 484 -5.02 -21.45 41.02
C GLY A 484 -5.45 -20.19 41.76
N ASP A 485 -5.96 -20.30 43.00
CA ASP A 485 -6.26 -19.13 43.82
C ASP A 485 -4.99 -18.42 44.29
N CYS A 486 -5.06 -17.10 44.39
CA CYS A 486 -4.00 -16.31 45.00
C CYS A 486 -4.30 -16.05 46.46
N ILE A 487 -3.34 -16.35 47.32
CA ILE A 487 -3.44 -16.14 48.76
C ILE A 487 -2.33 -15.24 49.30
N ARG A 488 -2.59 -14.66 50.46
CA ARG A 488 -1.60 -13.98 51.31
C ARG A 488 -1.85 -14.36 52.76
N LEU A 489 -0.76 -14.53 53.51
CA LEU A 489 -0.80 -14.59 54.97
C LEU A 489 -0.61 -13.15 55.49
N PRO A 490 -1.63 -12.52 56.09
CA PRO A 490 -1.55 -11.11 56.44
C PRO A 490 -0.70 -10.91 57.70
N GLU A 491 0.11 -9.84 57.72
CA GLU A 491 1.14 -9.61 58.75
C GLU A 491 0.54 -9.37 60.15
N ASP A 492 -0.70 -8.88 60.23
CA ASP A 492 -1.43 -8.69 61.48
C ASP A 492 -1.90 -10.01 62.12
N ALA A 493 -2.26 -11.01 61.31
CA ALA A 493 -2.59 -12.36 61.79
C ALA A 493 -1.33 -13.21 62.03
N PHE A 494 -0.33 -13.09 61.16
CA PHE A 494 0.89 -13.89 61.19
C PHE A 494 2.16 -13.02 61.03
N PRO A 495 2.66 -12.37 62.09
CA PRO A 495 3.76 -11.41 62.02
C PRO A 495 5.10 -11.96 61.51
N GLN A 496 5.28 -13.28 61.59
CA GLN A 496 6.50 -13.97 61.14
C GLN A 496 6.32 -14.66 59.79
N ALA A 497 5.11 -14.64 59.22
CA ALA A 497 4.85 -15.27 57.94
C ALA A 497 5.57 -14.53 56.80
N PRO A 498 5.93 -15.24 55.73
CA PRO A 498 6.58 -14.63 54.59
C PRO A 498 5.65 -13.62 53.89
N SER A 499 6.11 -12.39 53.74
CA SER A 499 5.40 -11.39 52.96
C SER A 499 5.37 -11.75 51.47
N GLY A 500 4.26 -11.42 50.82
CA GLY A 500 4.05 -11.61 49.39
C GLY A 500 2.75 -12.32 49.07
N ARG A 501 2.55 -12.54 47.77
CA ARG A 501 1.43 -13.28 47.19
C ARG A 501 1.90 -14.66 46.77
N PHE A 502 1.08 -15.67 47.02
CA PHE A 502 1.35 -17.05 46.67
C PHE A 502 0.19 -17.63 45.86
N LEU A 503 0.49 -18.34 44.79
CA LEU A 503 -0.47 -19.06 43.97
C LEU A 503 -0.60 -20.48 44.53
N VAL A 504 -1.81 -20.90 44.86
CA VAL A 504 -2.09 -22.26 45.33
C VAL A 504 -1.82 -23.23 44.18
N SER A 505 -0.84 -24.12 44.37
CA SER A 505 -0.46 -25.13 43.37
C SER A 505 -1.10 -26.48 43.64
N ARG A 506 -1.39 -26.79 44.90
CA ARG A 506 -1.93 -28.08 45.30
C ARG A 506 -2.75 -27.97 46.58
N ILE A 507 -3.85 -28.70 46.61
CA ILE A 507 -4.63 -28.95 47.83
C ILE A 507 -4.81 -30.46 47.97
N GLU A 508 -4.54 -30.99 49.16
CA GLU A 508 -4.91 -32.36 49.54
C GLU A 508 -5.96 -32.30 50.65
N ASP A 509 -7.18 -32.78 50.34
CA ASP A 509 -8.29 -32.77 51.28
C ASP A 509 -8.32 -34.04 52.14
N GLY A 510 -8.39 -33.86 53.46
CA GLY A 510 -8.48 -34.92 54.47
C GLY A 510 -9.21 -34.43 55.73
N ALA A 511 -8.68 -34.75 56.92
CA ALA A 511 -9.19 -34.19 58.19
C ALA A 511 -8.98 -32.66 58.27
N VAL A 512 -7.93 -32.18 57.61
CA VAL A 512 -7.64 -30.77 57.31
C VAL A 512 -7.34 -30.65 55.81
N ARG A 513 -7.36 -29.44 55.27
CA ARG A 513 -6.95 -29.17 53.88
C ARG A 513 -5.47 -28.80 53.87
N GLN A 514 -4.61 -29.65 53.34
CA GLN A 514 -3.18 -29.36 53.21
C GLN A 514 -2.95 -28.54 51.93
N VAL A 515 -2.35 -27.36 52.07
CA VAL A 515 -2.17 -26.40 50.97
C VAL A 515 -0.69 -26.21 50.69
N GLU A 516 -0.31 -26.37 49.41
CA GLU A 516 0.98 -25.93 48.89
C GLU A 516 0.75 -24.76 47.94
N ALA A 517 1.49 -23.68 48.15
CA ALA A 517 1.44 -22.49 47.33
C ALA A 517 2.85 -22.02 46.97
N ARG A 518 3.02 -21.38 45.81
CA ARG A 518 4.31 -20.86 45.34
C ARG A 518 4.25 -19.37 45.09
N ALA A 519 5.35 -18.67 45.34
CA ALA A 519 5.48 -17.33 44.82
C ALA A 519 5.50 -17.39 43.29
N PHE A 520 5.00 -16.34 42.67
CA PHE A 520 4.88 -16.24 41.23
C PHE A 520 5.14 -14.81 40.81
N SER A 521 5.48 -14.61 39.54
CA SER A 521 5.49 -13.28 38.95
C SER A 521 4.19 -13.08 38.22
N ALA A 522 3.45 -12.02 38.54
CA ALA A 522 2.52 -11.46 37.57
C ALA A 522 3.35 -10.99 36.36
N ALA A 523 2.98 -11.39 35.15
CA ALA A 523 3.67 -10.95 33.94
C ALA A 523 3.39 -9.47 33.72
N PHE A 524 4.30 -8.65 34.21
CA PHE A 524 4.43 -7.28 33.77
C PHE A 524 5.64 -7.23 32.84
N SER A 525 5.42 -7.55 31.57
CA SER A 525 6.43 -7.24 30.56
C SER A 525 6.36 -5.75 30.28
N VAL A 526 7.43 -5.04 30.64
CA VAL A 526 7.72 -3.70 30.12
C VAL A 526 8.46 -3.96 28.82
N PHE A 527 7.76 -3.83 27.69
CA PHE A 527 8.45 -3.87 26.40
C PHE A 527 9.13 -2.52 26.19
N ALA A 528 10.46 -2.53 26.10
CA ALA A 528 11.22 -1.41 25.55
C ALA A 528 11.30 -1.65 24.04
N GLY A 529 10.62 -0.82 23.25
CA GLY A 529 10.46 -0.93 21.80
C GLY A 529 11.63 -1.62 21.07
N GLY A 530 11.46 -2.91 20.77
CA GLY A 530 12.32 -3.66 19.88
C GLY A 530 12.03 -3.30 18.42
N ALA A 531 13.10 -3.06 17.66
CA ALA A 531 13.04 -2.81 16.23
C ALA A 531 12.43 -4.01 15.50
N GLU A 532 11.58 -3.74 14.50
CA GLU A 532 11.04 -4.79 13.65
C GLU A 532 12.17 -5.52 12.92
N GLU A 533 12.29 -6.82 13.18
CA GLU A 533 13.05 -7.73 12.31
C GLU A 533 12.32 -7.79 10.97
N ARG A 534 12.74 -6.94 10.02
CA ARG A 534 12.27 -6.97 8.64
C ARG A 534 13.35 -7.61 7.78
N ARG A 535 13.00 -8.67 7.07
CA ARG A 535 13.73 -8.99 5.85
C ARG A 535 13.34 -8.00 4.77
N SER A 536 14.30 -7.25 4.26
CA SER A 536 14.17 -6.52 3.01
C SER A 536 14.29 -7.50 1.84
N ASN A 537 13.27 -8.35 1.66
CA ASN A 537 13.17 -9.12 0.42
C ASN A 537 12.65 -8.17 -0.65
N GLY A 538 13.57 -7.60 -1.43
CA GLY A 538 13.32 -6.61 -2.47
C GLY A 538 12.50 -7.10 -3.67
N ALA A 539 11.83 -8.24 -3.58
CA ALA A 539 11.09 -8.82 -4.70
C ALA A 539 9.60 -8.46 -4.60
N SER A 540 9.21 -7.33 -5.19
CA SER A 540 7.80 -7.06 -5.50
C SER A 540 7.46 -7.60 -6.89
N GLY A 541 6.19 -7.92 -7.17
CA GLY A 541 5.71 -8.29 -8.51
C GLY A 541 5.97 -7.24 -9.62
N ALA A 542 6.55 -6.08 -9.29
CA ALA A 542 7.10 -5.09 -10.23
C ALA A 542 8.52 -5.42 -10.75
N GLU A 543 9.08 -6.59 -10.41
CA GLU A 543 10.37 -7.08 -10.95
C GLU A 543 10.27 -7.68 -12.36
N GLY A 544 9.12 -7.59 -13.03
CA GLY A 544 9.01 -7.89 -14.45
C GLY A 544 9.93 -6.98 -15.27
N PHE A 545 11.06 -7.51 -15.74
CA PHE A 545 11.97 -6.80 -16.63
C PHE A 545 11.53 -7.00 -18.09
N ALA A 546 10.59 -6.16 -18.53
CA ALA A 546 10.09 -6.13 -19.91
C ALA A 546 10.25 -4.73 -20.52
N PRO A 547 11.49 -4.26 -20.78
CA PRO A 547 11.72 -2.97 -21.42
C PRO A 547 11.17 -2.96 -22.85
N GLU A 548 10.63 -1.83 -23.27
CA GLU A 548 10.42 -1.53 -24.69
C GLU A 548 11.76 -1.12 -25.29
N VAL A 549 12.23 -1.85 -26.30
CA VAL A 549 13.54 -1.64 -26.93
C VAL A 549 13.35 -1.43 -28.42
N LEU A 550 13.82 -0.28 -28.92
CA LEU A 550 13.79 0.07 -30.33
C LEU A 550 15.20 0.22 -30.88
N PHE A 551 15.46 -0.45 -32.00
CA PHE A 551 16.69 -0.32 -32.77
C PHE A 551 16.45 0.61 -33.96
N LEU A 552 17.34 1.58 -34.15
CA LEU A 552 17.21 2.66 -35.12
C LEU A 552 18.40 2.65 -36.07
N ASP A 553 18.19 2.31 -37.34
CA ASP A 553 19.19 2.53 -38.40
C ASP A 553 19.01 3.95 -38.96
N LEU A 554 19.66 4.94 -38.33
CA LEU A 554 19.51 6.35 -38.68
C LEU A 554 20.51 6.77 -39.77
N PRO A 555 20.19 7.82 -40.56
CA PRO A 555 21.20 8.50 -41.38
C PRO A 555 22.19 9.31 -40.51
N CYS A 556 23.26 9.81 -41.12
CA CYS A 556 24.12 10.82 -40.50
C CYS A 556 23.31 12.11 -40.28
N HIS A 557 22.89 12.38 -39.04
CA HIS A 557 21.97 13.47 -38.72
C HIS A 557 22.50 14.47 -37.69
N ASP A 558 23.55 14.13 -36.95
CA ASP A 558 24.10 14.92 -35.85
C ASP A 558 25.63 15.06 -35.90
N GLY A 559 26.24 14.83 -37.07
CA GLY A 559 27.68 14.95 -37.28
C GLY A 559 28.53 13.84 -36.64
N THR A 560 27.91 12.81 -36.07
CA THR A 560 28.62 11.62 -35.57
C THR A 560 29.13 10.73 -36.72
N ALA A 561 30.10 9.88 -36.41
CA ALA A 561 30.65 8.94 -37.38
C ALA A 561 29.55 7.96 -37.86
N PRO A 562 29.59 7.47 -39.10
CA PRO A 562 28.55 6.57 -39.63
C PRO A 562 28.31 5.30 -38.80
N GLU A 563 29.33 4.78 -38.12
CA GLU A 563 29.24 3.69 -37.13
C GLU A 563 28.28 3.97 -35.98
N ASP A 564 28.16 5.22 -35.56
CA ASP A 564 27.36 5.65 -34.41
C ASP A 564 25.92 6.03 -34.76
N SER A 565 25.59 5.98 -36.06
CA SER A 565 24.25 6.30 -36.56
C SER A 565 23.24 5.17 -36.34
N ALA A 566 23.72 3.92 -36.15
CA ALA A 566 22.86 2.85 -35.66
C ALA A 566 22.69 2.97 -34.14
N ARG A 567 21.47 3.24 -33.68
CA ARG A 567 21.17 3.58 -32.30
C ARG A 567 20.17 2.67 -31.64
N ILE A 568 20.09 2.77 -30.32
CA ILE A 568 19.12 2.09 -29.49
C ILE A 568 18.45 3.05 -28.54
N ALA A 569 17.14 2.87 -28.38
CA ALA A 569 16.32 3.55 -27.40
C ALA A 569 15.64 2.48 -26.55
N ALA A 570 15.63 2.65 -25.23
CA ALA A 570 14.93 1.76 -24.33
C ALA A 570 14.13 2.52 -23.28
N LEU A 571 12.95 2.00 -22.95
CA LEU A 571 12.07 2.51 -21.91
C LEU A 571 11.59 1.36 -21.03
N ALA A 572 11.63 1.55 -19.72
CA ALA A 572 11.09 0.62 -18.74
C ALA A 572 10.49 1.37 -17.56
N LYS A 573 9.46 0.78 -16.93
CA LYS A 573 8.83 1.30 -15.72
C LYS A 573 8.70 0.17 -14.68
N PRO A 574 9.42 0.22 -13.54
CA PRO A 574 10.39 1.26 -13.15
C PRO A 574 11.66 1.26 -14.02
N TRP A 575 12.29 2.43 -14.19
CA TRP A 575 13.57 2.53 -14.90
C TRP A 575 14.68 1.87 -14.07
N ARG A 576 15.51 1.09 -14.75
CA ARG A 576 16.77 0.55 -14.26
C ARG A 576 17.79 0.70 -15.38
N PRO A 577 19.09 0.90 -15.09
CA PRO A 577 20.09 0.90 -16.14
C PRO A 577 20.06 -0.43 -16.91
N ILE A 578 20.07 -0.36 -18.24
CA ILE A 578 19.95 -1.52 -19.13
C ILE A 578 21.28 -1.77 -19.82
N ILE A 579 21.82 -2.97 -19.68
CA ILE A 579 22.98 -3.43 -20.42
C ILE A 579 22.50 -4.08 -21.72
N ILE A 580 23.03 -3.62 -22.84
CA ILE A 580 22.75 -4.16 -24.17
C ILE A 580 23.96 -4.97 -24.62
N SER A 581 23.71 -6.24 -24.93
CA SER A 581 24.75 -7.19 -25.35
C SER A 581 24.40 -7.80 -26.70
N ALA A 582 25.41 -8.12 -27.52
CA ALA A 582 25.23 -8.67 -28.86
C ALA A 582 26.02 -9.96 -29.09
N SER A 583 25.47 -10.86 -29.91
CA SER A 583 26.15 -12.07 -30.42
C SER A 583 25.82 -12.31 -31.90
N PRO A 584 26.75 -12.88 -32.69
CA PRO A 584 26.44 -13.43 -34.02
C PRO A 584 25.46 -14.61 -34.00
N GLY A 585 25.28 -15.27 -32.86
CA GLY A 585 24.34 -16.39 -32.65
C GLY A 585 23.44 -16.15 -31.44
N THR A 586 23.00 -17.22 -30.78
CA THR A 586 22.13 -17.16 -29.59
C THR A 586 22.88 -17.34 -28.26
N GLU A 587 24.20 -17.43 -28.30
CA GLU A 587 25.08 -17.64 -27.14
C GLU A 587 26.31 -16.72 -27.23
N GLY A 588 27.05 -16.56 -26.14
CA GLY A 588 28.31 -15.78 -26.15
C GLY A 588 28.11 -14.27 -26.34
N TYR A 589 27.02 -13.72 -25.78
CA TYR A 589 26.73 -12.29 -25.82
C TYR A 589 27.87 -11.46 -25.20
N ARG A 590 28.26 -10.39 -25.90
CA ARG A 590 29.23 -9.40 -25.43
C ARG A 590 28.55 -8.07 -25.23
N GLN A 591 28.77 -7.45 -24.07
CA GLN A 591 28.26 -6.12 -23.75
C GLN A 591 28.73 -5.09 -24.78
N ARG A 592 27.80 -4.25 -25.24
CA ARG A 592 28.01 -3.18 -26.22
C ARG A 592 27.79 -1.80 -25.63
N VAL A 593 26.66 -1.59 -24.99
CA VAL A 593 26.28 -0.28 -24.46
C VAL A 593 25.52 -0.42 -23.15
N LEU A 594 25.71 0.54 -22.25
CA LEU A 594 24.92 0.72 -21.03
C LEU A 594 23.99 1.91 -21.24
N LEU A 595 22.69 1.70 -21.10
CA LEU A 595 21.69 2.74 -21.10
C LEU A 595 21.44 3.16 -19.65
N ASP A 596 21.83 4.38 -19.28
CA ASP A 596 21.76 4.89 -17.90
C ASP A 596 20.46 5.66 -17.60
N ARG A 597 19.75 6.09 -18.64
CA ARG A 597 18.48 6.84 -18.57
C ARG A 597 17.45 6.35 -19.59
N PRO A 598 16.15 6.46 -19.27
CA PRO A 598 15.07 6.04 -20.17
C PRO A 598 14.95 6.97 -21.38
N ALA A 599 14.72 6.38 -22.55
CA ALA A 599 14.39 7.13 -23.76
C ALA A 599 12.91 7.51 -23.81
N MET A 600 12.62 8.64 -24.46
CA MET A 600 11.25 9.07 -24.76
C MET A 600 10.75 8.33 -26.02
N ILE A 601 10.11 7.20 -25.79
CA ILE A 601 9.50 6.34 -26.80
C ILE A 601 7.98 6.49 -26.76
N GLY A 602 7.37 6.71 -27.91
CA GLY A 602 5.93 6.84 -28.06
C GLY A 602 5.43 6.31 -29.41
N ALA A 603 4.19 6.63 -29.77
CA ALA A 603 3.58 6.21 -31.01
C ALA A 603 2.70 7.29 -31.64
N LEU A 604 2.59 7.29 -32.97
CA LEU A 604 1.70 8.21 -33.68
C LEU A 604 0.22 7.94 -33.34
N ALA A 605 -0.51 8.96 -32.87
CA ALA A 605 -1.93 8.88 -32.58
C ALA A 605 -2.81 8.94 -33.86
N MET A 606 -2.26 9.42 -34.97
CA MET A 606 -2.87 9.44 -36.30
C MET A 606 -1.83 9.21 -37.40
N PRO A 607 -2.22 8.78 -38.62
CA PRO A 607 -1.29 8.61 -39.72
C PRO A 607 -0.61 9.94 -40.08
N LEU A 608 0.69 9.89 -40.35
CA LEU A 608 1.49 11.00 -40.85
C LEU A 608 1.66 10.87 -42.37
N ILE A 609 0.97 11.72 -43.12
CA ILE A 609 1.08 11.77 -44.57
C ILE A 609 2.37 12.47 -45.02
N SER A 610 2.69 12.38 -46.31
CA SER A 610 3.84 13.11 -46.88
C SER A 610 3.67 14.63 -46.77
N GLY A 611 4.79 15.36 -46.73
CA GLY A 611 4.85 16.80 -46.54
C GLY A 611 5.97 17.45 -47.37
N PRO A 612 6.10 18.79 -47.35
CA PRO A 612 7.14 19.48 -48.09
C PRO A 612 8.53 19.24 -47.47
N PRO A 613 9.54 18.80 -48.23
CA PRO A 613 10.92 18.75 -47.76
C PRO A 613 11.58 20.14 -47.80
N GLY A 614 12.65 20.32 -47.02
CA GLY A 614 13.56 21.49 -47.13
C GLY A 614 12.99 22.84 -46.67
N ARG A 615 11.79 22.88 -46.07
CA ARG A 615 11.19 24.10 -45.48
C ARG A 615 10.26 23.75 -44.33
N PHE A 616 9.94 24.74 -43.50
CA PHE A 616 8.95 24.57 -42.43
C PHE A 616 7.56 24.26 -43.00
N ASP A 617 7.04 23.08 -42.65
CA ASP A 617 5.65 22.71 -42.81
C ASP A 617 4.82 23.30 -41.66
N ARG A 618 4.09 24.37 -41.99
CA ARG A 618 3.21 25.06 -41.04
C ARG A 618 1.76 24.57 -41.09
N LYS A 619 1.44 23.64 -42.00
CA LYS A 619 0.06 23.17 -42.20
C LYS A 619 -0.17 21.84 -41.50
N ASN A 620 0.74 20.89 -41.64
CA ASN A 620 0.59 19.57 -41.03
C ASN A 620 1.08 19.56 -39.58
N THR A 621 0.54 18.62 -38.81
CA THR A 621 0.90 18.41 -37.41
C THR A 621 1.14 16.94 -37.14
N ILE A 622 2.01 16.64 -36.18
CA ILE A 622 2.18 15.29 -35.65
C ILE A 622 1.39 15.20 -34.33
N LEU A 623 0.52 14.19 -34.21
CA LEU A 623 -0.02 13.81 -32.90
C LEU A 623 0.69 12.55 -32.43
N ALA A 624 1.33 12.61 -31.27
CA ALA A 624 2.06 11.50 -30.69
C ALA A 624 1.58 11.23 -29.25
N ASP A 625 1.36 9.95 -28.95
CA ASP A 625 1.17 9.46 -27.59
C ASP A 625 2.54 9.13 -27.01
N LEU A 626 2.96 9.86 -25.96
CA LEU A 626 4.24 9.76 -25.28
C LEU A 626 4.02 9.41 -23.80
N PRO A 627 4.14 8.12 -23.40
CA PRO A 627 3.88 7.66 -22.03
C PRO A 627 4.93 8.11 -20.99
N PHE A 628 6.09 8.59 -21.43
CA PHE A 628 7.18 9.04 -20.57
C PHE A 628 7.90 10.24 -21.17
N GLY A 629 8.15 11.26 -20.34
CA GLY A 629 8.82 12.50 -20.73
C GLY A 629 7.88 13.60 -21.22
N GLU A 630 8.44 14.77 -21.48
CA GLU A 630 7.73 15.97 -21.93
C GLU A 630 8.46 16.58 -23.13
N MET A 631 7.72 17.21 -24.05
CA MET A 631 8.29 17.92 -25.20
C MET A 631 8.08 19.42 -25.05
N SER A 632 9.10 20.22 -25.34
CA SER A 632 9.03 21.68 -25.23
C SER A 632 9.13 22.36 -26.59
N SER A 633 8.53 23.55 -26.70
CA SER A 633 8.67 24.39 -27.89
C SER A 633 10.07 25.03 -27.92
N ALA A 634 10.63 25.23 -29.12
CA ALA A 634 11.92 25.87 -29.34
C ALA A 634 11.81 26.94 -30.44
N ALA A 635 12.71 27.93 -30.43
CA ALA A 635 12.76 28.94 -31.47
C ALA A 635 13.15 28.31 -32.82
N GLU A 636 12.60 28.81 -33.94
CA GLU A 636 12.87 28.24 -35.28
C GLU A 636 14.38 28.14 -35.59
N LEU A 637 15.18 29.12 -35.13
CA LEU A 637 16.64 29.10 -35.30
C LEU A 637 17.30 27.96 -34.51
N SER A 638 16.87 27.70 -33.28
CA SER A 638 17.39 26.58 -32.48
C SER A 638 17.03 25.23 -33.11
N VAL A 639 15.83 25.12 -33.67
CA VAL A 639 15.40 23.94 -34.42
C VAL A 639 16.27 23.73 -35.66
N LEU A 640 16.60 24.79 -36.42
CA LEU A 640 17.55 24.70 -37.53
C LEU A 640 18.93 24.24 -37.06
N ASN A 641 19.36 24.66 -35.87
CA ASN A 641 20.64 24.27 -35.26
C ASN A 641 20.64 22.90 -34.56
N GLY A 642 19.56 22.11 -34.62
CA GLY A 642 19.56 20.73 -34.13
C GLY A 642 18.60 20.42 -32.99
N GLU A 643 17.90 21.40 -32.42
CA GLU A 643 16.95 21.14 -31.33
C GLU A 643 15.68 20.43 -31.82
N ASN A 644 14.98 19.76 -30.88
CA ASN A 644 13.69 19.11 -31.10
C ASN A 644 13.65 18.08 -32.23
N ARG A 645 14.62 17.16 -32.25
CA ARG A 645 14.70 16.08 -33.25
C ARG A 645 13.90 14.85 -32.82
N LEU A 646 13.21 14.24 -33.78
CA LEU A 646 12.45 13.00 -33.64
C LEU A 646 12.87 12.03 -34.74
N ALA A 647 12.85 10.74 -34.43
CA ALA A 647 12.82 9.65 -35.41
C ALA A 647 11.43 9.03 -35.43
N ILE A 648 10.82 8.93 -36.61
CA ILE A 648 9.50 8.31 -36.81
C ILE A 648 9.63 7.16 -37.80
N LYS A 649 9.15 5.97 -37.44
CA LYS A 649 9.26 4.80 -38.32
C LYS A 649 8.23 4.86 -39.44
N ALA A 650 8.67 5.09 -40.66
CA ALA A 650 7.83 5.19 -41.84
C ALA A 650 7.33 3.81 -42.32
N ALA A 651 6.32 3.81 -43.19
CA ALA A 651 5.68 2.61 -43.74
C ALA A 651 6.64 1.73 -44.57
N ASN A 652 7.71 2.32 -45.11
CA ASN A 652 8.78 1.59 -45.81
C ASN A 652 9.83 0.98 -44.87
N GLY A 653 9.66 1.10 -43.55
CA GLY A 653 10.55 0.56 -42.52
C GLY A 653 11.73 1.46 -42.14
N VAL A 654 11.94 2.57 -42.85
CA VAL A 654 13.02 3.55 -42.60
C VAL A 654 12.58 4.55 -41.53
N TRP A 655 13.53 5.03 -40.73
CA TRP A 655 13.29 6.12 -39.78
C TRP A 655 13.39 7.47 -40.48
N GLU A 656 12.31 8.25 -40.46
CA GLU A 656 12.33 9.63 -40.88
C GLU A 656 12.83 10.52 -39.75
N ILE A 657 13.77 11.42 -40.07
CA ILE A 657 14.19 12.46 -39.14
C ILE A 657 13.31 13.69 -39.33
N VAL A 658 12.64 14.07 -38.25
CA VAL A 658 11.74 15.22 -38.18
C VAL A 658 12.21 16.17 -37.09
N ALA A 659 11.96 17.47 -37.26
CA ALA A 659 12.07 18.45 -36.19
C ALA A 659 10.78 19.26 -36.03
N PHE A 660 10.56 19.86 -34.87
CA PHE A 660 9.38 20.69 -34.59
C PHE A 660 9.74 21.94 -33.77
N ALA A 661 9.09 23.07 -34.07
CA ALA A 661 9.27 24.29 -33.27
C ALA A 661 8.23 24.43 -32.16
N LYS A 662 7.04 23.87 -32.33
CA LYS A 662 5.94 24.00 -31.35
C LYS A 662 5.50 22.64 -30.84
N ALA A 663 5.40 22.51 -29.52
CA ALA A 663 4.82 21.38 -28.81
C ALA A 663 3.72 21.86 -27.86
N GLU A 664 2.59 21.15 -27.86
CA GLU A 664 1.43 21.39 -27.01
C GLU A 664 0.90 20.04 -26.51
N GLU A 665 0.79 19.87 -25.19
CA GLU A 665 0.11 18.70 -24.62
C GLU A 665 -1.41 18.95 -24.67
N ILE A 666 -2.14 18.13 -25.43
CA ILE A 666 -3.56 18.34 -25.71
C ILE A 666 -4.47 17.38 -24.94
N ALA A 667 -3.88 16.35 -24.33
CA ALA A 667 -4.46 15.43 -23.36
C ALA A 667 -3.29 14.75 -22.62
N PRO A 668 -3.50 14.11 -21.45
CA PRO A 668 -2.42 13.45 -20.72
C PRO A 668 -1.61 12.50 -21.62
N SER A 669 -0.29 12.71 -21.69
CA SER A 669 0.64 11.95 -22.53
C SER A 669 0.38 12.05 -24.04
N ARG A 670 -0.42 13.02 -24.51
CA ARG A 670 -0.70 13.21 -25.94
C ARG A 670 -0.29 14.61 -26.40
N TRP A 671 0.64 14.65 -27.33
CA TRP A 671 1.29 15.86 -27.80
C TRP A 671 0.91 16.18 -29.24
N ARG A 672 0.60 17.47 -29.49
CA ARG A 672 0.50 18.05 -30.83
C ARG A 672 1.77 18.82 -31.14
N LEU A 673 2.44 18.42 -32.22
CA LEU A 673 3.65 19.06 -32.70
C LEU A 673 3.38 19.76 -34.04
N SER A 674 3.85 20.99 -34.18
CA SER A 674 3.62 21.83 -35.36
C SER A 674 4.83 22.69 -35.72
N SER A 675 4.78 23.35 -36.88
CA SER A 675 5.93 24.01 -37.51
C SER A 675 7.08 23.01 -37.69
N LEU A 676 6.85 22.03 -38.57
CA LEU A 676 7.70 20.85 -38.71
C LEU A 676 8.78 21.06 -39.77
N LEU A 677 9.97 20.48 -39.58
CA LEU A 677 10.95 20.24 -40.65
C LEU A 677 11.03 18.74 -40.88
N ARG A 678 10.84 18.30 -42.12
CA ARG A 678 10.65 16.88 -42.46
C ARG A 678 11.60 16.39 -43.54
N GLY A 679 11.82 15.06 -43.55
CA GLY A 679 12.78 14.42 -44.45
C GLY A 679 14.23 14.84 -44.20
N LEU A 680 14.58 15.25 -42.98
CA LEU A 680 15.93 15.71 -42.65
C LEU A 680 16.97 14.60 -42.84
N ALA A 681 18.23 14.98 -43.02
CA ALA A 681 19.36 14.06 -43.21
C ALA A 681 19.16 13.04 -44.36
N GLY A 682 18.42 13.42 -45.40
CA GLY A 682 18.22 12.58 -46.57
C GLY A 682 17.19 11.47 -46.35
N THR A 683 16.14 11.72 -45.57
CA THR A 683 15.06 10.76 -45.29
C THR A 683 13.79 11.03 -46.10
N GLU A 684 13.94 11.59 -47.30
CA GLU A 684 12.80 11.95 -48.16
C GLU A 684 12.03 10.73 -48.67
N ASP A 685 12.65 9.55 -48.76
CA ASP A 685 11.97 8.28 -49.03
C ASP A 685 11.04 7.85 -47.90
N ALA A 686 11.43 8.06 -46.64
CA ALA A 686 10.59 7.84 -45.48
C ALA A 686 9.43 8.86 -45.43
N LEU A 687 9.73 10.13 -45.70
CA LEU A 687 8.74 11.21 -45.87
C LEU A 687 7.72 10.89 -46.97
N ALA A 688 8.18 10.38 -48.12
CA ALA A 688 7.31 10.01 -49.24
C ALA A 688 6.40 8.83 -48.91
N ALA A 689 6.90 7.84 -48.15
CA ALA A 689 6.13 6.69 -47.70
C ALA A 689 5.06 7.06 -46.66
N GLY A 690 5.31 8.09 -45.84
CA GLY A 690 4.49 8.42 -44.68
C GLY A 690 4.58 7.36 -43.58
N ALA A 691 3.85 7.57 -42.49
CA ALA A 691 3.82 6.64 -41.36
C ALA A 691 2.38 6.35 -40.91
N PRO A 692 2.02 5.08 -40.63
CA PRO A 692 0.69 4.74 -40.15
C PRO A 692 0.45 5.19 -38.71
N LYS A 693 -0.83 5.22 -38.29
CA LYS A 693 -1.17 5.32 -36.86
C LYS A 693 -0.51 4.16 -36.10
N GLY A 694 0.01 4.44 -34.91
CA GLY A 694 0.74 3.49 -34.07
C GLY A 694 2.21 3.32 -34.45
N ALA A 695 2.70 4.02 -35.48
CA ALA A 695 4.12 3.98 -35.82
C ALA A 695 4.97 4.51 -34.64
N PRO A 696 6.08 3.83 -34.29
CA PRO A 696 6.99 4.29 -33.25
C PRO A 696 7.54 5.70 -33.51
N VAL A 697 7.60 6.48 -32.44
CA VAL A 697 8.20 7.82 -32.38
C VAL A 697 9.24 7.81 -31.28
N VAL A 698 10.46 8.27 -31.56
CA VAL A 698 11.54 8.37 -30.59
C VAL A 698 12.07 9.80 -30.59
N VAL A 699 12.12 10.45 -29.43
CA VAL A 699 12.82 11.74 -29.29
C VAL A 699 14.32 11.49 -29.31
N LEU A 700 15.05 12.20 -30.17
CA LEU A 700 16.48 12.03 -30.32
C LEU A 700 17.21 12.96 -29.36
N ASP A 701 17.56 12.42 -28.19
CA ASP A 701 18.32 13.09 -27.14
C ASP A 701 19.46 12.19 -26.61
N GLN A 702 20.03 12.54 -25.46
CA GLN A 702 21.11 11.77 -24.82
C GLN A 702 20.70 10.37 -24.34
N ALA A 703 19.41 10.01 -24.31
CA ALA A 703 18.97 8.66 -23.97
C ALA A 703 19.09 7.68 -25.15
N VAL A 704 19.20 8.19 -26.38
CA VAL A 704 19.32 7.39 -27.61
C VAL A 704 20.79 7.19 -27.95
N GLN A 705 21.32 6.04 -27.55
CA GLN A 705 22.76 5.76 -27.59
C GLN A 705 23.18 5.00 -28.86
N PRO A 706 24.41 5.20 -29.36
CA PRO A 706 25.00 4.34 -30.39
C PRO A 706 25.06 2.87 -29.97
N LEU A 707 24.82 1.95 -30.91
CA LEU A 707 24.85 0.50 -30.67
C LEU A 707 26.26 -0.09 -30.49
N GLY A 708 27.31 0.68 -30.79
CA GLY A 708 28.70 0.19 -30.75
C GLY A 708 28.99 -0.88 -31.82
N LEU A 709 28.44 -0.70 -33.03
CA LEU A 709 28.69 -1.58 -34.17
C LEU A 709 30.11 -1.38 -34.70
N ALA A 710 30.87 -2.46 -34.88
CA ALA A 710 32.11 -2.40 -35.63
C ALA A 710 31.83 -2.22 -37.14
N ALA A 711 32.79 -1.65 -37.87
CA ALA A 711 32.65 -1.43 -39.32
C ALA A 711 32.34 -2.72 -40.11
N SER A 712 32.85 -3.88 -39.65
CA SER A 712 32.61 -5.19 -40.26
C SER A 712 31.25 -5.81 -39.90
N GLU A 713 30.53 -5.26 -38.92
CA GLU A 713 29.23 -5.76 -38.42
C GLU A 713 28.04 -5.05 -39.07
N ARG A 714 28.28 -3.95 -39.79
CA ARG A 714 27.24 -3.19 -40.49
C ARG A 714 26.49 -4.08 -41.50
N GLY A 715 25.17 -4.00 -41.48
CA GLY A 715 24.29 -4.81 -42.33
C GLY A 715 24.30 -6.31 -42.00
N ARG A 716 25.02 -6.77 -40.97
CA ARG A 716 24.94 -8.16 -40.51
C ARG A 716 23.80 -8.32 -39.52
N ARG A 717 23.16 -9.48 -39.58
CA ARG A 717 22.17 -9.88 -38.58
C ARG A 717 22.87 -10.27 -37.30
N LEU A 718 22.67 -9.49 -36.25
CA LEU A 718 23.12 -9.82 -34.90
C LEU A 718 21.92 -10.08 -33.99
N SER A 719 22.13 -10.95 -33.01
CA SER A 719 21.21 -11.15 -31.90
C SER A 719 21.58 -10.21 -30.77
N TRP A 720 20.60 -9.51 -30.23
CA TRP A 720 20.75 -8.54 -29.16
C TRP A 720 19.92 -8.93 -27.96
N ILE A 721 20.45 -8.73 -26.75
CA ILE A 721 19.70 -8.89 -25.51
C ILE A 721 19.81 -7.61 -24.69
N ALA A 722 18.77 -7.36 -23.90
CA ALA A 722 18.74 -6.32 -22.88
C ALA A 722 18.72 -7.02 -21.51
N GLU A 723 19.53 -6.53 -20.56
CA GLU A 723 19.63 -7.06 -19.20
C GLU A 723 19.54 -5.91 -18.19
N ALA A 724 18.83 -6.13 -17.08
CA ALA A 724 18.80 -5.14 -16.00
C ALA A 724 20.14 -5.16 -15.26
N ALA A 725 20.82 -4.01 -15.17
CA ALA A 725 22.05 -3.91 -14.39
C ALA A 725 21.78 -4.30 -12.92
N GLY A 726 22.57 -5.25 -12.40
CA GLY A 726 22.48 -5.68 -11.00
C GLY A 726 21.42 -6.74 -10.68
N MET A 727 20.67 -7.26 -11.66
CA MET A 727 19.76 -8.40 -11.47
C MET A 727 20.21 -9.61 -12.30
N ALA A 728 20.58 -10.70 -11.63
CA ALA A 728 20.90 -11.94 -12.32
C ALA A 728 19.63 -12.59 -12.88
N GLY A 729 19.65 -12.97 -14.17
CA GLY A 729 18.58 -13.73 -14.82
C GLY A 729 17.44 -12.91 -15.44
N ALA A 730 17.42 -11.59 -15.28
CA ALA A 730 16.42 -10.71 -15.89
C ALA A 730 16.88 -10.25 -17.29
N MET A 731 16.45 -10.97 -18.33
CA MET A 731 16.83 -10.73 -19.73
C MET A 731 15.59 -10.53 -20.61
N SER A 732 15.66 -9.58 -21.54
CA SER A 732 14.67 -9.36 -22.61
C SER A 732 15.33 -9.52 -23.99
N GLY A 733 14.61 -10.16 -24.91
CA GLY A 733 15.14 -10.62 -26.21
C GLY A 733 15.25 -12.15 -26.29
N PRO A 734 15.99 -12.69 -27.27
CA PRO A 734 16.83 -11.97 -28.22
C PRO A 734 16.05 -11.17 -29.29
N PHE A 735 16.57 -9.99 -29.64
CA PHE A 735 16.14 -9.18 -30.76
C PHE A 735 17.07 -9.39 -31.95
N ALA A 736 16.53 -9.61 -33.15
CA ALA A 736 17.32 -9.63 -34.37
C ALA A 736 17.35 -8.24 -34.99
N PHE A 737 18.54 -7.69 -35.24
CA PHE A 737 18.70 -6.40 -35.89
C PHE A 737 19.84 -6.40 -36.91
N GLU A 738 19.57 -5.76 -38.05
CA GLU A 738 20.48 -5.51 -39.16
C GLU A 738 20.46 -4.00 -39.42
N GLY A 739 21.57 -3.31 -39.19
CA GLY A 739 21.64 -1.85 -39.29
C GLY A 739 23.05 -1.32 -39.50
N GLY A 740 23.20 0.00 -39.51
CA GLY A 740 24.44 0.70 -39.84
C GLY A 740 24.65 0.88 -41.34
N LEU A 741 23.62 0.64 -42.17
CA LEU A 741 23.67 0.85 -43.62
C LEU A 741 23.03 2.18 -44.01
N ARG A 742 22.06 2.69 -43.23
CA ARG A 742 21.36 3.93 -43.60
C ARG A 742 22.29 5.13 -43.69
N ALA A 743 23.19 5.30 -42.73
CA ALA A 743 24.24 6.33 -42.75
C ALA A 743 25.25 6.20 -43.91
N LEU A 744 25.32 5.03 -44.55
CA LEU A 744 26.19 4.74 -45.70
C LEU A 744 25.42 4.59 -47.01
N THR A 745 24.13 4.91 -47.03
CA THR A 745 23.31 4.86 -48.24
C THR A 745 23.41 6.20 -48.97
N PRO A 746 23.92 6.27 -50.22
CA PRO A 746 24.02 7.54 -50.93
C PRO A 746 22.66 8.23 -51.03
N LEU A 747 22.64 9.55 -50.88
CA LEU A 747 21.40 10.33 -50.90
C LEU A 747 20.83 10.41 -52.32
N ALA A 748 19.52 10.65 -52.42
CA ALA A 748 18.85 10.85 -53.70
C ALA A 748 19.32 12.17 -54.34
N PRO A 749 19.80 12.17 -55.60
CA PRO A 749 20.13 13.41 -56.31
C PRO A 749 18.94 14.37 -56.38
N VAL A 750 19.21 15.67 -56.52
CA VAL A 750 18.17 16.71 -56.56
C VAL A 750 18.24 17.53 -57.84
N HIS A 751 17.20 18.33 -58.07
CA HIS A 751 17.10 19.23 -59.23
C HIS A 751 17.23 18.49 -60.57
N LEU A 752 16.57 17.35 -60.69
CA LEU A 752 16.48 16.61 -61.94
C LEU A 752 15.85 17.50 -63.01
N PHE A 753 16.53 17.59 -64.15
CA PHE A 753 16.17 18.46 -65.26
C PHE A 753 16.40 17.72 -66.58
N ALA A 754 15.52 17.96 -67.55
CA ALA A 754 15.63 17.42 -68.91
C ALA A 754 15.50 18.57 -69.92
N GLU A 755 16.27 18.49 -71.00
CA GLU A 755 16.24 19.46 -72.11
C GLU A 755 16.24 18.72 -73.45
N ARG A 756 15.22 18.97 -74.30
CA ARG A 756 15.20 18.47 -75.68
C ARG A 756 16.31 19.13 -76.51
N ARG A 757 17.13 18.32 -77.16
CA ARG A 757 18.08 18.74 -78.21
C ARG A 757 17.72 18.10 -79.54
N GLY A 758 18.31 18.58 -80.64
CA GLY A 758 18.00 18.10 -81.99
C GLY A 758 18.26 16.60 -82.20
N ASP A 759 19.17 16.01 -81.42
CA ASP A 759 19.66 14.64 -81.53
C ASP A 759 19.34 13.76 -80.30
N GLY A 760 18.60 14.25 -79.30
CA GLY A 760 18.26 13.51 -78.08
C GLY A 760 17.77 14.37 -76.92
N VAL A 761 17.85 13.83 -75.71
CA VAL A 761 17.48 14.52 -74.45
C VAL A 761 18.71 14.61 -73.54
N LEU A 762 19.00 15.80 -73.03
CA LEU A 762 20.02 15.96 -72.00
C LEU A 762 19.38 15.95 -70.61
N PHE A 763 19.72 14.95 -69.80
CA PHE A 763 19.38 14.90 -68.38
C PHE A 763 20.50 15.49 -67.52
N ARG A 764 20.15 16.29 -66.52
CA ARG A 764 21.07 16.88 -65.54
C ARG A 764 20.50 16.80 -64.14
N TRP A 765 21.35 16.72 -63.13
CA TRP A 765 20.96 16.76 -61.72
C TRP A 765 22.07 17.38 -60.87
N LYS A 766 21.83 17.48 -59.56
CA LYS A 766 22.81 17.91 -58.56
C LYS A 766 23.10 16.79 -57.57
N ARG A 767 24.39 16.55 -57.30
CA ARG A 767 24.90 15.61 -56.30
C ARG A 767 24.48 16.06 -54.90
N ARG A 768 24.30 15.10 -54.00
CA ARG A 768 24.19 15.33 -52.55
C ARG A 768 25.23 14.51 -51.82
N GLY A 769 25.67 15.00 -50.67
CA GLY A 769 26.58 14.29 -49.76
C GLY A 769 25.95 14.16 -48.38
N ARG A 770 26.44 13.19 -47.60
CA ARG A 770 26.01 12.91 -46.23
C ARG A 770 26.91 13.53 -45.18
N VAL A 771 28.18 13.74 -45.54
CA VAL A 771 29.24 14.20 -44.64
C VAL A 771 29.63 15.62 -45.05
N GLU A 772 29.52 16.57 -44.12
CA GLU A 772 29.97 17.96 -44.28
C GLU A 772 29.43 18.67 -45.54
N ALA A 773 28.23 18.29 -45.99
CA ALA A 773 27.64 18.78 -47.24
C ALA A 773 26.71 20.00 -47.08
N ASP A 774 26.55 20.50 -45.86
CA ASP A 774 25.64 21.61 -45.50
C ASP A 774 26.40 22.92 -45.15
N GLY A 775 27.73 22.93 -45.34
CA GLY A 775 28.59 24.10 -45.15
C GLY A 775 28.50 25.09 -46.31
N TRP A 776 28.57 26.39 -46.00
CA TRP A 776 28.50 27.49 -46.98
C TRP A 776 29.88 28.07 -47.34
N ASP A 777 30.93 27.59 -46.68
CA ASP A 777 32.31 28.02 -46.77
C ASP A 777 33.09 27.34 -47.90
N ALA A 778 32.77 26.09 -48.23
CA ALA A 778 33.40 25.33 -49.29
C ALA A 778 32.85 25.68 -50.69
N SER A 779 33.70 25.61 -51.73
CA SER A 779 33.28 25.84 -53.12
C SER A 779 32.51 24.68 -53.75
N GLU A 780 32.65 23.47 -53.19
CA GLU A 780 31.95 22.26 -53.59
C GLU A 780 31.85 21.33 -52.37
N ILE A 781 30.79 20.51 -52.29
CA ILE A 781 30.61 19.59 -51.15
C ILE A 781 31.64 18.44 -51.23
N PRO A 782 32.11 17.89 -50.10
CA PRO A 782 33.03 16.75 -50.10
C PRO A 782 32.47 15.53 -50.85
N LEU A 783 33.36 14.72 -51.41
CA LEU A 783 32.99 13.41 -51.96
C LEU A 783 32.99 12.40 -50.80
N ASP A 784 31.80 11.97 -50.38
CA ASP A 784 31.58 11.05 -49.26
C ASP A 784 31.51 9.56 -49.70
N GLU A 785 31.84 9.31 -50.95
CA GLU A 785 32.08 8.00 -51.57
C GLU A 785 33.45 8.04 -52.27
N PRO A 786 34.14 6.91 -52.49
CA PRO A 786 35.45 6.92 -53.14
C PRO A 786 35.38 7.24 -54.65
N PHE A 787 34.19 7.34 -55.22
CA PHE A 787 33.93 7.67 -56.62
C PHE A 787 32.59 8.40 -56.77
N GLU A 788 32.44 9.16 -57.84
CA GLU A 788 31.16 9.72 -58.28
C GLU A 788 30.60 8.86 -59.42
N LEU A 789 29.51 8.14 -59.15
CA LEU A 789 28.82 7.29 -60.13
C LEU A 789 27.31 7.36 -59.92
N TYR A 790 26.56 7.32 -61.01
CA TYR A 790 25.11 7.33 -61.00
C TYR A 790 24.53 6.25 -61.89
N ARG A 791 23.41 5.66 -61.46
CA ARG A 791 22.55 4.84 -62.31
C ARG A 791 21.31 5.63 -62.70
N VAL A 792 21.09 5.76 -63.99
CA VAL A 792 19.93 6.41 -64.60
C VAL A 792 19.05 5.34 -65.22
N GLU A 793 17.78 5.31 -64.83
CA GLU A 793 16.77 4.39 -65.35
C GLU A 793 15.66 5.19 -66.04
N VAL A 794 15.38 4.88 -67.30
CA VAL A 794 14.22 5.40 -68.02
C VAL A 794 13.04 4.46 -67.81
N LEU A 795 11.90 5.01 -67.43
CA LEU A 795 10.73 4.27 -66.98
C LEU A 795 9.53 4.50 -67.90
N ASP A 796 8.74 3.43 -68.08
CA ASP A 796 7.39 3.45 -68.61
C ASP A 796 6.44 2.87 -67.55
N GLY A 797 5.73 3.75 -66.85
CA GLY A 797 5.07 3.41 -65.58
C GLY A 797 6.11 2.97 -64.52
N GLU A 798 6.03 1.71 -64.08
CA GLU A 798 7.03 1.09 -63.20
C GLU A 798 8.05 0.22 -63.95
N THR A 799 7.88 0.02 -65.26
CA THR A 799 8.78 -0.83 -66.06
C THR A 799 10.03 -0.05 -66.45
N VAL A 800 11.21 -0.58 -66.13
CA VAL A 800 12.48 -0.02 -66.59
C VAL A 800 12.68 -0.38 -68.07
N ARG A 801 12.75 0.64 -68.92
CA ARG A 801 13.02 0.50 -70.37
C ARG A 801 14.50 0.52 -70.67
N ARG A 802 15.25 1.35 -69.95
CA ARG A 802 16.70 1.49 -70.13
C ARG A 802 17.39 1.77 -68.82
N VAL A 803 18.63 1.28 -68.73
CA VAL A 803 19.56 1.57 -67.64
C VAL A 803 20.86 2.11 -68.25
N ALA A 804 21.39 3.17 -67.67
CA ALA A 804 22.69 3.74 -67.99
C ALA A 804 23.46 4.02 -66.69
N GLU A 805 24.78 3.90 -66.74
CA GLU A 805 25.67 4.31 -65.67
C GLU A 805 26.61 5.42 -66.15
N VAL A 806 26.71 6.50 -65.37
CA VAL A 806 27.49 7.69 -65.72
C VAL A 806 28.33 8.15 -64.53
N SER A 807 29.50 8.75 -64.80
CA SER A 807 30.44 9.25 -63.79
C SER A 807 30.32 10.75 -63.52
N GLU A 808 29.37 11.42 -64.17
CA GLU A 808 29.10 12.84 -64.02
C GLU A 808 27.59 13.05 -63.81
N PRO A 809 27.14 14.16 -63.21
CA PRO A 809 25.72 14.42 -62.96
C PRO A 809 24.97 14.90 -64.22
N VAL A 810 25.27 14.26 -65.35
CA VAL A 810 24.73 14.53 -66.68
C VAL A 810 24.67 13.23 -67.49
N TRP A 811 23.59 13.05 -68.23
CA TRP A 811 23.46 11.93 -69.17
C TRP A 811 22.74 12.39 -70.43
N PHE A 812 23.33 12.08 -71.60
CA PHE A 812 22.70 12.31 -72.88
C PHE A 812 21.99 11.04 -73.35
N TYR A 813 20.70 11.16 -73.63
CA TYR A 813 19.84 10.08 -74.12
C TYR A 813 19.56 10.30 -75.61
N PRO A 814 20.22 9.55 -76.51
CA PRO A 814 20.09 9.74 -77.95
C PRO A 814 18.65 9.49 -78.45
N ALA A 815 18.20 10.25 -79.44
CA ALA A 815 16.87 10.08 -80.03
C ALA A 815 16.63 8.66 -80.60
N ALA A 816 17.69 7.98 -81.08
CA ALA A 816 17.61 6.60 -81.56
C ALA A 816 17.30 5.60 -80.43
N ASP A 817 17.85 5.84 -79.24
CA ASP A 817 17.57 5.04 -78.06
C ASP A 817 16.14 5.31 -77.55
N GLU A 818 15.69 6.56 -77.60
CA GLU A 818 14.30 6.93 -77.28
C GLU A 818 13.28 6.25 -78.19
N LEU A 819 13.55 6.19 -79.50
CA LEU A 819 12.70 5.49 -80.47
C LEU A 819 12.77 3.96 -80.36
N THR A 820 13.79 3.42 -79.68
CA THR A 820 13.87 2.00 -79.34
C THR A 820 13.04 1.68 -78.11
N ASP A 821 13.05 2.58 -77.12
CA ASP A 821 12.39 2.38 -75.83
C ASP A 821 10.90 2.77 -75.87
N PHE A 822 10.52 3.69 -76.77
CA PHE A 822 9.16 4.21 -76.94
C PHE A 822 8.73 4.28 -78.42
N PRO A 823 7.42 4.17 -78.72
CA PRO A 823 6.92 4.19 -80.10
C PRO A 823 7.07 5.55 -80.81
N ALA A 824 7.31 6.62 -80.07
CA ALA A 824 7.54 7.97 -80.57
C ALA A 824 8.35 8.78 -79.55
N LEU A 825 9.01 9.85 -80.00
CA LEU A 825 9.64 10.83 -79.11
C LEU A 825 8.61 11.41 -78.14
N ARG A 826 8.98 11.52 -76.87
CA ARG A 826 8.10 11.88 -75.76
C ARG A 826 8.21 13.36 -75.41
N ASP A 827 7.13 13.99 -75.01
CA ASP A 827 7.18 15.33 -74.39
C ASP A 827 7.50 15.25 -72.88
N HIS A 828 7.34 14.06 -72.28
CA HIS A 828 7.67 13.77 -70.89
C HIS A 828 8.34 12.39 -70.75
N ILE A 829 9.42 12.31 -69.98
CA ILE A 829 10.09 11.05 -69.63
C ILE A 829 10.09 10.88 -68.12
N SER A 830 9.64 9.70 -67.67
CA SER A 830 9.83 9.27 -66.29
C SER A 830 11.25 8.73 -66.14
N VAL A 831 12.01 9.33 -65.23
CA VAL A 831 13.40 8.93 -64.94
C VAL A 831 13.57 8.62 -63.46
N ARG A 832 14.45 7.68 -63.16
CA ARG A 832 14.93 7.39 -61.83
C ARG A 832 16.45 7.48 -61.80
N VAL A 833 16.99 8.32 -60.94
CA VAL A 833 18.44 8.52 -60.79
C VAL A 833 18.86 8.11 -59.38
N ARG A 834 19.90 7.30 -59.26
CA ARG A 834 20.52 6.90 -57.99
C ARG A 834 22.00 7.21 -58.03
N GLN A 835 22.54 7.77 -56.95
CA GLN A 835 23.98 7.76 -56.72
C GLN A 835 24.41 6.36 -56.26
N LEU A 836 25.51 5.85 -56.82
CA LEU A 836 26.08 4.54 -56.46
C LEU A 836 27.15 4.74 -55.39
N GLY A 837 27.19 3.83 -54.42
CA GLY A 837 28.14 3.88 -53.31
C GLY A 837 28.95 2.59 -53.19
N ARG A 838 30.05 2.65 -52.45
CA ARG A 838 30.90 1.48 -52.18
C ARG A 838 30.27 0.53 -51.18
N ALA A 839 29.73 1.05 -50.07
CA ALA A 839 29.15 0.23 -49.00
C ALA A 839 27.72 -0.20 -49.33
N VAL A 840 26.92 0.71 -49.89
CA VAL A 840 25.57 0.45 -50.38
C VAL A 840 25.57 0.67 -51.90
N PRO A 841 25.47 -0.40 -52.72
CA PRO A 841 25.62 -0.31 -54.17
C PRO A 841 24.57 0.56 -54.88
N SER A 842 23.42 0.81 -54.26
CA SER A 842 22.35 1.61 -54.84
C SER A 842 21.78 2.54 -53.78
N GLY A 843 22.08 3.84 -53.90
CA GLY A 843 21.54 4.87 -53.01
C GLY A 843 20.05 5.09 -53.19
N VAL A 844 19.51 6.06 -52.44
CA VAL A 844 18.10 6.44 -52.52
C VAL A 844 17.78 6.98 -53.92
N ALA A 845 16.61 6.64 -54.45
CA ALA A 845 16.21 7.05 -55.79
C ALA A 845 15.57 8.44 -55.79
N ALA A 846 16.02 9.29 -56.70
CA ALA A 846 15.26 10.43 -57.16
C ALA A 846 14.40 9.99 -58.35
N LYS A 847 13.08 10.06 -58.23
CA LYS A 847 12.13 9.73 -59.32
C LYS A 847 11.39 11.00 -59.72
N ALA A 848 11.35 11.29 -61.01
CA ALA A 848 10.62 12.42 -61.55
C ALA A 848 10.05 12.10 -62.94
N VAL A 849 8.89 12.68 -63.24
CA VAL A 849 8.38 12.78 -64.63
C VAL A 849 8.78 14.15 -65.12
N LEU A 850 9.77 14.19 -66.02
CA LEU A 850 10.36 15.43 -66.47
C LEU A 850 9.72 15.86 -67.79
N PRO A 851 9.20 17.09 -67.89
CA PRO A 851 8.88 17.70 -69.18
C PRO A 851 10.19 18.01 -69.94
N ILE A 852 10.17 17.92 -71.27
CA ILE A 852 11.37 17.93 -72.12
C ILE A 852 11.33 19.01 -73.18
#